data_AF-A0A261SLX3-F1
#
_entry.id   AF-A0A261SLX3-F1
#
_cell.length_a   1.000
_cell.length_b   1.000
_cell.length_c   1.000
_cell.angle_alpha   90.00
_cell.angle_beta   90.00
_cell.angle_gamma   90.00
#
_symmetry.space_group_name_H-M   'P 1'
#
loop_
_entity.id
_entity.type
_entity.pdbx_description
1 polymer ?
#
loop_
_entity_poly.entity_id
_entity_poly.type
_entity_poly.pdbx_seq_one_letter_code
_entity_poly.pdbx_strand_id
1 'polypeptide(L)'
;MSVEGPGRVSMNRNDGDAGAGRIAFRMSRAGAVSLALGLAVLCMNPASAATPDPLGPLRGAEKTQLRQGWSSREQGPWFVLQNDDAKQSEQTLVLGRGAAGDAGRYVSARLAVDSKQPSASIGLLTRNTSSGDLCLMEVTASADVNLFCVVRGKNVKIASQPKAAKLGGDDFAQLIEADDGATFFLNGKKVGTVEPGTLAIDQVGIMAYDTGMFGVSGFKAMTLAEAKKAADNADAGDPPKPARKAGNKEAGDPPGVVLNAMEQRYQGIGPIPQFDGTTVRRVAAYLGIAQSIFTHEFGHALIGELDLPSTGPEEDAVDIFSALHLVDPTIYKTDDKDIETIGREVAIYGALQWYYSGKLGEASGRGETPWQDEHTPDLKRYRNFFCVIYGGNPTVFQNLAEGTGMDERTLSRCEGEYTKQNRAWRTILAPYTRVGPWHPEGTQPANAPGAKITMKFEPSKYRLGQFFKDAFSEGMISNAEELSKTYVLPRPLTVVYRDCDEINAWYSHDDASITMCYNLLGSMIDMVSDIEMKTVDGWTTAGSAAPAKNPAAAPAANAPAPSNASNAPVSTGNFNEAKDFGTPPTLVLFPAPYKGPTPTTNPRARVVTTAQLVDFLKSGDKVLLIDTSRSDQTIPGAIQEPETGRDGSLTDTMQERLVEWLSSKAQGDAKLPIVFFGTGLNDRSSYNAALRSGEGKLNTFWYRGGLEAWNAAGLPLRPVPKENARTSN
;
A
#
# COMPACT_ATOMS: atom_id res chain seq x y z
N MET A 1 -6.66 13.73 -62.11
CA MET A 1 -5.38 13.98 -62.77
C MET A 1 -4.40 12.93 -62.27
N SER A 2 -4.03 12.00 -63.16
CA SER A 2 -2.96 11.00 -62.99
C SER A 2 -1.59 11.70 -62.80
N VAL A 3 -0.53 11.10 -62.26
CA VAL A 3 0.36 10.13 -62.96
C VAL A 3 1.45 9.60 -61.97
N GLU A 4 1.60 8.26 -61.95
CA GLU A 4 2.79 7.36 -61.89
C GLU A 4 3.96 7.49 -60.85
N GLY A 5 4.38 6.33 -60.30
CA GLY A 5 5.74 6.05 -59.75
C GLY A 5 6.64 5.40 -60.83
N PRO A 6 7.63 4.51 -60.54
CA PRO A 6 8.38 4.19 -59.30
C PRO A 6 9.93 4.10 -59.53
N GLY A 7 10.72 3.76 -58.50
CA GLY A 7 12.15 3.44 -58.65
C GLY A 7 12.70 2.47 -57.60
N ARG A 8 13.06 1.26 -58.03
CA ARG A 8 13.71 0.15 -57.29
C ARG A 8 15.16 0.05 -57.74
N VAL A 9 16.13 -0.11 -56.82
CA VAL A 9 17.51 -0.61 -57.10
C VAL A 9 17.96 -1.41 -55.86
N SER A 10 17.83 -2.74 -55.89
CA SER A 10 18.83 -3.79 -56.09
C SER A 10 19.69 -4.16 -54.87
N MET A 11 19.47 -5.39 -54.37
CA MET A 11 20.38 -6.14 -53.49
C MET A 11 21.63 -6.56 -54.27
N ASN A 12 22.78 -6.56 -53.61
CA ASN A 12 23.87 -7.48 -53.95
C ASN A 12 24.47 -8.06 -52.66
N ARG A 13 24.74 -9.36 -52.68
CA ARG A 13 25.29 -10.18 -51.59
C ARG A 13 26.73 -10.58 -51.92
N ASN A 14 27.50 -10.71 -50.84
CA ASN A 14 28.69 -11.55 -50.60
C ASN A 14 30.11 -10.97 -50.72
N ASP A 15 30.82 -11.25 -49.61
CA ASP A 15 32.27 -11.46 -49.35
C ASP A 15 32.60 -10.68 -48.05
N GLY A 16 32.98 -11.24 -46.90
CA GLY A 16 33.57 -12.55 -46.61
C GLY A 16 35.04 -12.41 -46.23
N ASP A 17 35.40 -11.72 -45.13
CA ASP A 17 36.63 -12.05 -44.40
C ASP A 17 36.67 -11.54 -42.94
N ALA A 18 37.32 -12.33 -42.10
CA ALA A 18 37.38 -12.18 -40.65
C ALA A 18 38.51 -11.25 -40.19
N GLY A 19 38.20 -10.34 -39.25
CA GLY A 19 39.18 -9.53 -38.53
C GLY A 19 38.70 -9.27 -37.11
N ALA A 20 39.28 -10.00 -36.15
CA ALA A 20 38.98 -9.90 -34.73
C ALA A 20 39.28 -8.50 -34.18
N GLY A 21 38.37 -8.04 -33.32
CA GLY A 21 38.31 -6.66 -32.85
C GLY A 21 39.27 -6.28 -31.73
N ARG A 22 39.41 -4.97 -31.58
CA ARG A 22 39.48 -4.29 -30.29
C ARG A 22 38.55 -3.08 -30.38
N ILE A 23 37.31 -3.25 -29.93
CA ILE A 23 36.41 -2.12 -29.67
C ILE A 23 36.90 -1.52 -28.36
N ALA A 24 37.57 -0.37 -28.42
CA ALA A 24 37.85 0.44 -27.23
C ALA A 24 36.51 0.93 -26.68
N PHE A 25 36.18 0.53 -25.45
CA PHE A 25 34.90 0.83 -24.83
C PHE A 25 34.95 2.25 -24.25
N ARG A 26 34.59 3.26 -25.04
CA ARG A 26 34.41 4.62 -24.51
C ARG A 26 33.07 4.72 -23.78
N MET A 27 33.11 4.84 -22.46
CA MET A 27 31.92 4.97 -21.62
C MET A 27 31.66 6.44 -21.33
N SER A 28 30.56 7.00 -21.84
CA SER A 28 30.21 8.40 -21.59
C SER A 28 29.77 8.63 -20.13
N ARG A 29 29.80 9.88 -19.66
CA ARG A 29 29.27 10.26 -18.32
C ARG A 29 27.85 9.78 -18.06
N ALA A 30 27.01 9.74 -19.09
CA ALA A 30 25.66 9.19 -18.99
C ALA A 30 25.69 7.67 -18.79
N GLY A 31 26.57 6.95 -19.50
CA GLY A 31 26.79 5.52 -19.31
C GLY A 31 27.30 5.17 -17.91
N ALA A 32 28.20 5.97 -17.34
CA ALA A 32 28.67 5.79 -15.95
C ALA A 32 27.53 5.91 -14.93
N VAL A 33 26.61 6.88 -15.11
CA VAL A 33 25.43 7.02 -14.25
C VAL A 33 24.48 5.83 -14.39
N SER A 34 24.20 5.38 -15.62
CA SER A 34 23.35 4.21 -15.88
C SER A 34 23.95 2.92 -15.29
N LEU A 35 25.27 2.74 -15.38
CA LEU A 35 25.96 1.58 -14.80
C LEU A 35 26.00 1.64 -13.26
N ALA A 36 26.22 2.82 -12.68
CA ALA A 36 26.16 3.03 -11.22
C ALA A 36 24.76 2.77 -10.66
N LEU A 37 23.70 3.12 -11.42
CA LEU A 37 22.33 2.77 -11.05
C LEU A 37 22.08 1.26 -11.18
N GLY A 38 22.42 0.65 -12.32
CA GLY A 38 22.20 -0.78 -12.55
C GLY A 38 22.94 -1.69 -11.55
N LEU A 39 24.12 -1.30 -11.08
CA LEU A 39 24.89 -2.06 -10.08
C LEU A 39 24.50 -1.75 -8.62
N ALA A 40 23.93 -0.58 -8.33
CA ALA A 40 23.34 -0.31 -7.01
C ALA A 40 22.15 -1.22 -6.72
N VAL A 41 21.36 -1.51 -7.74
CA VAL A 41 20.22 -2.44 -7.72
C VAL A 41 20.67 -3.87 -7.36
N LEU A 42 21.82 -4.32 -7.89
CA LEU A 42 22.37 -5.66 -7.68
C LEU A 42 22.86 -5.93 -6.25
N CYS A 43 23.15 -4.91 -5.45
CA CYS A 43 23.71 -5.10 -4.12
C CYS A 43 22.65 -5.06 -3.01
N MET A 44 21.41 -4.61 -3.25
CA MET A 44 20.35 -4.53 -2.23
C MET A 44 19.76 -5.90 -1.83
N ASN A 45 20.29 -7.00 -2.38
CA ASN A 45 19.77 -8.35 -2.20
C ASN A 45 20.87 -9.31 -1.70
N PRO A 46 20.92 -9.73 -0.41
CA PRO A 46 21.85 -10.75 0.05
C PRO A 46 21.18 -12.13 0.02
N ALA A 47 20.83 -12.62 -1.17
CA ALA A 47 20.30 -13.97 -1.32
C ALA A 47 21.40 -14.96 -1.73
N SER A 48 21.77 -15.83 -0.77
CA SER A 48 22.39 -17.15 -0.94
C SER A 48 23.45 -17.34 -2.04
N ALA A 49 24.67 -16.93 -1.73
CA ALA A 49 25.86 -17.76 -1.94
C ALA A 49 26.62 -17.78 -0.61
N ALA A 50 27.53 -18.73 -0.37
CA ALA A 50 28.42 -18.72 0.81
C ALA A 50 28.76 -17.28 1.19
N THR A 51 28.51 -16.86 2.45
CA THR A 51 28.58 -15.45 2.89
C THR A 51 29.71 -14.75 2.16
N PRO A 52 29.39 -13.87 1.18
CA PRO A 52 30.43 -13.29 0.35
C PRO A 52 31.40 -12.58 1.27
N ASP A 53 32.67 -12.84 1.06
CA ASP A 53 33.73 -12.23 1.85
C ASP A 53 33.48 -10.70 1.93
N PRO A 54 33.27 -10.11 3.14
CA PRO A 54 32.94 -8.69 3.28
C PRO A 54 34.00 -7.76 2.69
N LEU A 55 35.25 -8.22 2.63
CA LEU A 55 36.38 -7.51 2.02
C LEU A 55 36.56 -7.85 0.54
N GLY A 56 35.98 -8.94 0.05
CA GLY A 56 36.15 -9.40 -1.32
C GLY A 56 37.63 -9.39 -1.74
N PRO A 57 38.01 -8.70 -2.83
CA PRO A 57 39.41 -8.58 -3.26
C PRO A 57 40.37 -7.94 -2.24
N LEU A 58 39.89 -7.22 -1.22
CA LEU A 58 40.74 -6.66 -0.15
C LEU A 58 41.17 -7.72 0.87
N ARG A 59 40.62 -8.94 0.82
CA ARG A 59 40.97 -9.99 1.78
C ARG A 59 42.48 -10.30 1.75
N GLY A 60 43.08 -10.36 2.94
CA GLY A 60 44.52 -10.50 3.15
C GLY A 60 45.24 -9.16 3.39
N ALA A 61 44.68 -8.04 2.93
CA ALA A 61 45.23 -6.71 3.21
C ALA A 61 45.21 -6.39 4.71
N GLU A 62 44.18 -6.83 5.42
CA GLU A 62 44.02 -6.63 6.87
C GLU A 62 45.17 -7.24 7.67
N LYS A 63 45.77 -8.32 7.19
CA LYS A 63 46.87 -9.01 7.91
C LYS A 63 48.20 -8.25 7.84
N THR A 64 48.35 -7.36 6.86
CA THR A 64 49.63 -6.70 6.56
C THR A 64 49.58 -5.18 6.60
N GLN A 65 48.38 -4.58 6.50
CA GLN A 65 48.18 -3.13 6.39
C GLN A 65 47.54 -2.51 7.64
N LEU A 66 47.11 -3.31 8.62
CA LEU A 66 46.60 -2.79 9.89
C LEU A 66 47.70 -2.02 10.64
N ARG A 67 47.43 -0.75 10.94
CA ARG A 67 48.32 0.12 11.69
C ARG A 67 48.23 -0.14 13.18
N GLN A 68 49.31 0.13 13.89
CA GLN A 68 49.33 0.07 15.36
C GLN A 68 48.26 1.01 15.95
N GLY A 69 47.45 0.48 16.87
CA GLY A 69 46.32 1.21 17.48
C GLY A 69 44.95 0.92 16.84
N TRP A 70 44.91 0.21 15.70
CA TRP A 70 43.68 -0.25 15.07
C TRP A 70 43.49 -1.74 15.27
N SER A 71 42.25 -2.16 15.53
CA SER A 71 41.84 -3.56 15.60
C SER A 71 40.79 -3.87 14.54
N SER A 72 40.61 -5.15 14.22
CA SER A 72 39.58 -5.57 13.28
C SER A 72 38.88 -6.84 13.74
N ARG A 73 37.62 -6.99 13.33
CA ARG A 73 36.81 -8.19 13.56
C ARG A 73 35.78 -8.40 12.44
N GLU A 74 35.29 -9.62 12.31
CA GLU A 74 34.09 -9.91 11.51
C GLU A 74 32.85 -9.91 12.41
N GLN A 75 31.77 -9.32 11.92
CA GLN A 75 30.49 -9.22 12.64
C GLN A 75 29.34 -9.35 11.65
N GLY A 76 28.82 -10.56 11.48
CA GLY A 76 27.80 -10.86 10.46
C GLY A 76 28.36 -10.63 9.05
N PRO A 77 27.67 -9.88 8.16
CA PRO A 77 28.15 -9.58 6.82
C PRO A 77 29.19 -8.45 6.79
N TRP A 78 29.69 -7.97 7.93
CA TRP A 78 30.58 -6.82 8.04
C TRP A 78 31.98 -7.20 8.47
N PHE A 79 32.96 -6.56 7.84
CA PHE A 79 34.31 -6.42 8.38
C PHE A 79 34.39 -5.08 9.10
N VAL A 80 34.72 -5.09 10.39
CA VAL A 80 34.71 -3.91 11.25
C VAL A 80 36.14 -3.53 11.61
N LEU A 81 36.52 -2.30 11.33
CA LEU A 81 37.70 -1.62 11.84
C LEU A 81 37.32 -0.86 13.10
N GLN A 82 38.10 -0.98 14.16
CA GLN A 82 37.87 -0.28 15.42
C GLN A 82 39.12 0.47 15.86
N ASN A 83 38.91 1.74 16.23
CA ASN A 83 39.89 2.62 16.84
C ASN A 83 39.28 3.32 18.03
N ASP A 84 39.67 2.94 19.24
CA ASP A 84 39.07 3.48 20.46
C ASP A 84 39.71 4.81 20.89
N ASP A 85 41.02 4.97 20.68
CA ASP A 85 41.80 6.01 21.37
C ASP A 85 42.76 6.82 20.48
N ALA A 86 43.09 6.38 19.26
CA ALA A 86 44.05 7.05 18.40
C ALA A 86 43.39 8.17 17.57
N LYS A 87 43.22 9.35 18.18
CA LYS A 87 42.67 10.54 17.51
C LYS A 87 43.50 10.96 16.29
N GLN A 88 42.83 11.51 15.27
CA GLN A 88 43.46 11.98 14.02
C GLN A 88 44.31 10.91 13.31
N SER A 89 44.02 9.63 13.55
CA SER A 89 44.68 8.52 12.87
C SER A 89 43.81 7.98 11.73
N GLU A 90 44.45 7.39 10.73
CA GLU A 90 43.78 6.76 9.59
C GLU A 90 44.12 5.27 9.53
N GLN A 91 43.18 4.46 9.05
CA GLN A 91 43.42 3.09 8.63
C GLN A 91 43.00 2.94 7.17
N THR A 92 43.89 2.39 6.36
CA THR A 92 43.63 2.12 4.94
C THR A 92 43.75 0.64 4.65
N LEU A 93 42.83 0.12 3.84
CA LEU A 93 42.97 -1.20 3.23
C LEU A 93 42.86 -1.00 1.72
N VAL A 94 43.94 -1.30 1.01
CA VAL A 94 44.07 -1.05 -0.43
C VAL A 94 44.46 -2.30 -1.19
N LEU A 95 43.97 -2.40 -2.42
CA LEU A 95 44.39 -3.43 -3.37
C LEU A 95 45.85 -3.21 -3.80
N GLY A 96 46.48 -4.26 -4.31
CA GLY A 96 47.79 -4.14 -4.97
C GLY A 96 47.77 -3.13 -6.12
N ARG A 97 48.95 -2.62 -6.49
CA ARG A 97 49.08 -1.66 -7.59
C ARG A 97 48.47 -2.20 -8.89
N GLY A 98 47.59 -1.42 -9.51
CA GLY A 98 46.95 -1.71 -10.78
C GLY A 98 46.17 -0.49 -11.28
N ALA A 99 46.59 0.05 -12.43
CA ALA A 99 45.86 1.11 -13.13
C ALA A 99 44.67 0.49 -13.90
N ALA A 100 43.56 1.22 -14.01
CA ALA A 100 42.39 0.76 -14.74
C ALA A 100 42.62 0.70 -16.27
N GLY A 101 43.55 1.51 -16.79
CA GLY A 101 43.82 1.64 -18.23
C GLY A 101 42.56 1.99 -19.04
N ASP A 102 42.57 1.69 -20.33
CA ASP A 102 41.41 1.92 -21.22
C ASP A 102 40.20 1.01 -20.89
N ALA A 103 40.37 -0.01 -20.04
CA ALA A 103 39.30 -0.93 -19.64
C ALA A 103 38.38 -0.34 -18.55
N GLY A 104 38.84 0.72 -17.86
CA GLY A 104 38.17 1.33 -16.73
C GLY A 104 37.99 0.37 -15.54
N ARG A 105 37.52 0.92 -14.42
CA ARG A 105 37.36 0.17 -13.16
C ARG A 105 36.09 0.58 -12.42
N TYR A 106 35.38 -0.41 -11.91
CA TYR A 106 34.26 -0.24 -11.00
C TYR A 106 34.67 -0.74 -9.60
N VAL A 107 34.39 0.07 -8.58
CA VAL A 107 34.59 -0.29 -7.16
C VAL A 107 33.32 0.02 -6.40
N SER A 108 32.93 -0.86 -5.48
CA SER A 108 31.78 -0.62 -4.61
C SER A 108 31.96 -1.21 -3.23
N ALA A 109 31.34 -0.61 -2.22
CA ALA A 109 31.23 -1.18 -0.89
C ALA A 109 30.04 -0.60 -0.13
N ARG A 110 29.50 -1.37 0.81
CA ARG A 110 28.65 -0.82 1.87
C ARG A 110 29.53 -0.29 3.00
N LEU A 111 29.15 0.86 3.54
CA LEU A 111 29.88 1.59 4.57
C LEU A 111 29.00 1.77 5.81
N ALA A 112 29.62 1.66 6.98
CA ALA A 112 29.02 2.00 8.26
C ALA A 112 30.03 2.79 9.10
N VAL A 113 29.56 3.81 9.81
CA VAL A 113 30.36 4.56 10.78
C VAL A 113 29.56 4.80 12.04
N ASP A 114 30.14 4.46 13.19
CA ASP A 114 29.61 4.74 14.52
C ASP A 114 30.73 5.37 15.36
N SER A 115 30.57 6.65 15.70
CA SER A 115 31.54 7.38 16.49
C SER A 115 30.91 8.53 17.25
N LYS A 116 31.51 8.83 18.41
CA LYS A 116 31.22 10.05 19.18
C LYS A 116 31.92 11.29 18.59
N GLN A 117 32.91 11.12 17.71
CA GLN A 117 33.55 12.21 16.98
C GLN A 117 32.78 12.48 15.68
N PRO A 118 32.12 13.64 15.52
CA PRO A 118 31.28 13.91 14.35
C PRO A 118 32.05 13.84 13.01
N SER A 119 33.35 14.16 13.04
CA SER A 119 34.23 14.12 11.87
C SER A 119 34.83 12.74 11.57
N ALA A 120 34.63 11.74 12.42
CA ALA A 120 35.09 10.38 12.14
C ALA A 120 34.40 9.88 10.86
N SER A 121 35.14 9.24 9.97
CA SER A 121 34.65 8.94 8.63
C SER A 121 35.16 7.62 8.07
N ILE A 122 34.43 7.08 7.10
CA ILE A 122 34.87 5.95 6.27
C ILE A 122 34.46 6.19 4.81
N GLY A 123 35.29 5.74 3.87
CA GLY A 123 35.09 6.08 2.46
C GLY A 123 35.82 5.18 1.47
N LEU A 124 35.52 5.40 0.18
CA LEU A 124 36.25 4.81 -0.94
C LEU A 124 37.43 5.71 -1.33
N LEU A 125 38.61 5.11 -1.42
CA LEU A 125 39.90 5.76 -1.69
C LEU A 125 40.39 5.43 -3.10
N THR A 126 40.93 6.44 -3.79
CA THR A 126 41.78 6.31 -4.98
C THR A 126 43.14 6.96 -4.70
N ARG A 127 44.23 6.35 -5.16
CA ARG A 127 45.60 6.85 -4.92
C ARG A 127 46.48 6.73 -6.16
N ASN A 128 47.46 7.61 -6.26
CA ASN A 128 48.67 7.44 -7.06
C ASN A 128 49.84 7.13 -6.11
N THR A 129 50.36 5.91 -6.14
CA THR A 129 51.40 5.51 -5.21
C THR A 129 52.78 6.11 -5.51
N SER A 130 52.98 6.67 -6.71
CA SER A 130 54.25 7.27 -7.15
C SER A 130 54.36 8.74 -6.75
N SER A 131 53.26 9.52 -6.82
CA SER A 131 53.21 10.90 -6.34
C SER A 131 52.77 11.02 -4.87
N GLY A 132 52.11 10.00 -4.33
CA GLY A 132 51.51 10.01 -3.00
C GLY A 132 50.14 10.69 -2.94
N ASP A 133 49.64 11.19 -4.07
CA ASP A 133 48.36 11.88 -4.17
C ASP A 133 47.18 10.91 -3.97
N LEU A 134 46.09 11.40 -3.38
CA LEU A 134 44.89 10.58 -3.13
C LEU A 134 43.61 11.39 -3.27
N CYS A 135 42.51 10.70 -3.53
CA CYS A 135 41.15 11.24 -3.39
C CYS A 135 40.29 10.29 -2.57
N LEU A 136 39.45 10.86 -1.71
CA LEU A 136 38.58 10.13 -0.81
C LEU A 136 37.16 10.67 -0.93
N MET A 137 36.21 9.78 -1.20
CA MET A 137 34.80 10.02 -0.91
C MET A 137 34.48 9.40 0.45
N GLU A 138 34.19 10.23 1.44
CA GLU A 138 33.93 9.79 2.82
C GLU A 138 32.48 10.07 3.25
N VAL A 139 31.99 9.21 4.14
CA VAL A 139 30.79 9.38 4.95
C VAL A 139 31.23 9.63 6.39
N THR A 140 30.79 10.74 6.99
CA THR A 140 31.12 11.09 8.39
C THR A 140 30.06 10.58 9.37
N ALA A 141 30.42 10.47 10.66
CA ALA A 141 29.49 10.17 11.74
C ALA A 141 28.39 11.24 11.90
N SER A 142 28.62 12.48 11.42
CA SER A 142 27.60 13.53 11.30
C SER A 142 26.66 13.36 10.10
N ALA A 143 26.76 12.27 9.33
CA ALA A 143 26.02 12.00 8.10
C ALA A 143 26.37 12.90 6.90
N ASP A 144 27.51 13.59 6.95
CA ASP A 144 27.97 14.42 5.83
C ASP A 144 28.78 13.58 4.85
N VAL A 145 28.69 13.92 3.57
CA VAL A 145 29.42 13.23 2.50
C VAL A 145 30.37 14.21 1.85
N ASN A 146 31.66 13.92 1.92
CA ASN A 146 32.69 14.78 1.34
C ASN A 146 33.45 14.02 0.25
N LEU A 147 33.78 14.72 -0.83
CA LEU A 147 34.74 14.28 -1.84
C LEU A 147 35.85 15.31 -1.93
N PHE A 148 37.07 14.90 -1.66
CA PHE A 148 38.25 15.76 -1.74
C PHE A 148 39.48 14.96 -2.20
N CYS A 149 40.49 15.68 -2.68
CA CYS A 149 41.78 15.13 -3.02
C CYS A 149 42.91 15.84 -2.26
N VAL A 150 43.98 15.12 -2.00
CA VAL A 150 45.27 15.67 -1.56
C VAL A 150 46.24 15.50 -2.72
N VAL A 151 46.57 16.60 -3.39
CA VAL A 151 47.45 16.62 -4.57
C VAL A 151 48.69 17.46 -4.25
N ARG A 152 49.87 16.85 -4.26
CA ARG A 152 51.16 17.45 -3.88
C ARG A 152 51.10 18.13 -2.51
N GLY A 153 50.42 17.47 -1.56
CA GLY A 153 50.22 17.97 -0.20
C GLY A 153 49.19 19.10 -0.04
N LYS A 154 48.46 19.48 -1.10
CA LYS A 154 47.40 20.49 -1.04
C LYS A 154 46.02 19.84 -1.08
N ASN A 155 45.14 20.27 -0.18
CA ASN A 155 43.75 19.85 -0.16
C ASN A 155 42.95 20.53 -1.27
N VAL A 156 42.31 19.73 -2.12
CA VAL A 156 41.41 20.14 -3.20
C VAL A 156 40.02 19.60 -2.86
N LYS A 157 39.11 20.50 -2.45
CA LYS A 157 37.71 20.14 -2.16
C LYS A 157 36.94 20.03 -3.47
N ILE A 158 36.27 18.91 -3.71
CA ILE A 158 35.50 18.65 -4.94
C ILE A 158 34.00 18.76 -4.67
N ALA A 159 33.50 18.08 -3.64
CA ALA A 159 32.09 18.14 -3.26
C ALA A 159 31.93 17.99 -1.74
N SER A 160 30.84 18.52 -1.22
CA SER A 160 30.42 18.34 0.17
C SER A 160 28.91 18.47 0.23
N GLN A 161 28.27 17.41 0.73
CA GLN A 161 26.82 17.29 0.80
C GLN A 161 26.45 16.99 2.26
N PRO A 162 25.94 18.00 3.00
CA PRO A 162 25.60 17.80 4.39
C PRO A 162 24.38 16.88 4.53
N LYS A 163 24.38 16.00 5.53
CA LYS A 163 23.27 15.06 5.83
C LYS A 163 22.84 14.18 4.65
N ALA A 164 23.76 13.83 3.76
CA ALA A 164 23.46 13.03 2.58
C ALA A 164 23.61 11.51 2.80
N ALA A 165 24.29 11.10 3.88
CA ALA A 165 24.42 9.70 4.27
C ALA A 165 23.23 9.24 5.13
N LYS A 166 22.89 7.96 5.05
CA LYS A 166 21.80 7.32 5.81
C LYS A 166 22.24 6.90 7.21
N LEU A 167 23.53 6.58 7.38
CA LEU A 167 24.12 5.93 8.55
C LEU A 167 23.49 4.55 8.85
N GLY A 168 23.97 3.88 9.90
CA GLY A 168 23.41 2.58 10.34
C GLY A 168 23.80 1.36 9.48
N GLY A 169 24.69 1.52 8.50
CA GLY A 169 25.17 0.43 7.62
C GLY A 169 24.45 0.32 6.28
N ASP A 170 23.60 1.27 5.93
CA ASP A 170 22.83 1.27 4.68
C ASP A 170 23.41 2.18 3.59
N ASP A 171 24.61 2.73 3.81
CA ASP A 171 25.30 3.61 2.86
C ASP A 171 26.08 2.80 1.82
N PHE A 172 25.62 2.81 0.57
CA PHE A 172 26.27 2.12 -0.54
C PHE A 172 27.12 3.08 -1.37
N ALA A 173 28.43 2.94 -1.26
CA ALA A 173 29.42 3.75 -1.96
C ALA A 173 29.88 3.06 -3.26
N GLN A 174 30.00 3.85 -4.32
CA GLN A 174 30.50 3.38 -5.61
C GLN A 174 31.49 4.36 -6.22
N LEU A 175 32.42 3.82 -7.00
CA LEU A 175 33.42 4.53 -7.78
C LEU A 175 33.46 3.92 -9.18
N ILE A 176 33.34 4.76 -10.19
CA ILE A 176 33.52 4.43 -11.61
C ILE A 176 34.70 5.23 -12.14
N GLU A 177 35.77 4.55 -12.50
CA GLU A 177 36.94 5.10 -13.17
C GLU A 177 36.88 4.78 -14.66
N ALA A 178 36.85 5.82 -15.48
CA ALA A 178 36.84 5.75 -16.94
C ALA A 178 37.87 6.72 -17.53
N ASP A 179 37.95 6.82 -18.86
CA ASP A 179 38.88 7.70 -19.57
C ASP A 179 38.64 9.20 -19.29
N ASP A 180 37.44 9.56 -18.82
CA ASP A 180 37.06 10.92 -18.47
C ASP A 180 37.15 11.26 -16.97
N GLY A 181 37.66 10.34 -16.15
CA GLY A 181 37.97 10.54 -14.73
C GLY A 181 37.35 9.50 -13.80
N ALA A 182 37.36 9.80 -12.50
CA ALA A 182 36.79 8.96 -11.45
C ALA A 182 35.53 9.60 -10.86
N THR A 183 34.37 9.01 -11.11
CA THR A 183 33.08 9.48 -10.60
C THR A 183 32.66 8.67 -9.39
N PHE A 184 32.32 9.37 -8.31
CA PHE A 184 31.90 8.79 -7.04
C PHE A 184 30.40 8.95 -6.83
N PHE A 185 29.78 7.92 -6.28
CA PHE A 185 28.36 7.87 -5.98
C PHE A 185 28.14 7.35 -4.55
N LEU A 186 27.11 7.86 -3.90
CA LEU A 186 26.59 7.33 -2.64
C LEU A 186 25.09 7.14 -2.77
N ASN A 187 24.58 5.96 -2.41
CA ASN A 187 23.15 5.64 -2.43
C ASN A 187 22.48 5.93 -3.80
N GLY A 188 23.21 5.63 -4.88
CA GLY A 188 22.76 5.87 -6.27
C GLY A 188 22.85 7.32 -6.73
N LYS A 189 23.21 8.27 -5.86
CA LYS A 189 23.37 9.69 -6.21
C LYS A 189 24.83 10.02 -6.48
N LYS A 190 25.08 10.79 -7.54
CA LYS A 190 26.42 11.30 -7.86
C LYS A 190 26.87 12.29 -6.79
N VAL A 191 28.05 12.04 -6.20
CA VAL A 191 28.69 12.94 -5.24
C VAL A 191 29.60 13.92 -5.97
N GLY A 192 30.43 13.43 -6.90
CA GLY A 192 31.30 14.27 -7.72
C GLY A 192 32.19 13.46 -8.66
N THR A 193 32.93 14.15 -9.52
CA THR A 193 33.89 13.55 -10.46
C THR A 193 35.27 14.17 -10.25
N VAL A 194 36.29 13.33 -10.11
CA VAL A 194 37.70 13.69 -10.13
C VAL A 194 38.18 13.61 -11.58
N GLU A 195 38.66 14.73 -12.13
CA GLU A 195 39.13 14.77 -13.52
C GLU A 195 40.47 14.02 -13.69
N PRO A 196 40.76 13.40 -14.85
CA PRO A 196 41.99 12.64 -15.08
C PRO A 196 43.27 13.42 -14.80
N GLY A 197 43.27 14.73 -15.08
CA GLY A 197 44.40 15.62 -14.81
C GLY A 197 44.66 15.89 -13.32
N THR A 198 43.72 15.52 -12.44
CA THR A 198 43.82 15.72 -10.98
C THR A 198 44.57 14.58 -10.30
N LEU A 199 44.33 13.33 -10.71
CA LEU A 199 44.96 12.15 -10.12
C LEU A 199 45.05 11.01 -11.14
N ALA A 200 46.27 10.51 -11.39
CA ALA A 200 46.48 9.28 -12.15
C ALA A 200 46.37 8.07 -11.20
N ILE A 201 45.25 7.35 -11.23
CA ILE A 201 44.93 6.34 -10.21
C ILE A 201 45.64 5.01 -10.53
N ASP A 202 46.45 4.51 -9.59
CA ASP A 202 47.08 3.19 -9.67
C ASP A 202 46.70 2.27 -8.49
N GLN A 203 45.89 2.75 -7.56
CA GLN A 203 45.45 2.00 -6.39
C GLN A 203 44.09 2.47 -5.89
N VAL A 204 43.26 1.54 -5.42
CA VAL A 204 41.94 1.78 -4.82
C VAL A 204 41.77 0.98 -3.54
N GLY A 205 40.85 1.42 -2.69
CA GLY A 205 40.53 0.72 -1.46
C GLY A 205 39.53 1.47 -0.59
N ILE A 206 39.60 1.21 0.71
CA ILE A 206 38.84 1.93 1.73
C ILE A 206 39.77 2.66 2.69
N MET A 207 39.27 3.75 3.26
CA MET A 207 39.94 4.49 4.32
C MET A 207 38.95 4.82 5.43
N ALA A 208 39.34 4.56 6.67
CA ALA A 208 38.66 5.01 7.88
C ALA A 208 39.54 6.05 8.60
N TYR A 209 38.92 7.06 9.21
CA TYR A 209 39.61 8.17 9.86
C TYR A 209 38.99 8.49 11.22
N ASP A 210 39.87 8.79 12.18
CA ASP A 210 39.59 9.12 13.58
C ASP A 210 39.11 7.94 14.44
N THR A 211 38.66 8.21 15.67
CA THR A 211 38.17 7.17 16.59
C THR A 211 36.73 6.76 16.26
N GLY A 212 36.40 5.48 16.42
CA GLY A 212 35.08 4.93 16.11
C GLY A 212 35.11 3.46 15.69
N MET A 213 33.92 2.95 15.33
CA MET A 213 33.72 1.67 14.66
C MET A 213 33.33 1.93 13.21
N PHE A 214 34.04 1.30 12.28
CA PHE A 214 33.87 1.52 10.85
C PHE A 214 33.66 0.18 10.14
N GLY A 215 32.47 -0.01 9.58
CA GLY A 215 32.09 -1.23 8.88
C GLY A 215 32.27 -1.12 7.37
N VAL A 216 32.80 -2.18 6.77
CA VAL A 216 32.77 -2.41 5.32
C VAL A 216 32.11 -3.75 5.02
N SER A 217 31.28 -3.81 4.00
CA SER A 217 30.68 -5.05 3.52
C SER A 217 30.57 -5.07 2.00
N GLY A 218 30.75 -6.27 1.43
CA GLY A 218 30.58 -6.52 0.00
C GLY A 218 31.51 -5.70 -0.89
N PHE A 219 32.76 -5.49 -0.48
CA PHE A 219 33.72 -4.75 -1.30
C PHE A 219 33.98 -5.50 -2.62
N LYS A 220 33.75 -4.82 -3.75
CA LYS A 220 33.97 -5.36 -5.09
C LYS A 220 34.89 -4.43 -5.88
N ALA A 221 35.75 -5.01 -6.71
CA ALA A 221 36.55 -4.30 -7.69
C ALA A 221 36.63 -5.15 -8.97
N MET A 222 36.23 -4.58 -10.11
CA MET A 222 36.20 -5.26 -11.41
C MET A 222 36.35 -4.28 -12.58
N THR A 223 36.56 -4.76 -13.80
CA THR A 223 36.60 -3.90 -15.00
C THR A 223 35.21 -3.36 -15.35
N LEU A 224 35.13 -2.25 -16.10
CA LEU A 224 33.80 -1.74 -16.53
C LEU A 224 33.07 -2.70 -17.45
N ALA A 225 33.79 -3.51 -18.24
CA ALA A 225 33.19 -4.53 -19.08
C ALA A 225 32.59 -5.68 -18.25
N GLU A 226 33.25 -6.11 -17.16
CA GLU A 226 32.70 -7.09 -16.22
C GLU A 226 31.53 -6.52 -15.43
N ALA A 227 31.64 -5.27 -15.00
CA ALA A 227 30.58 -4.55 -14.30
C ALA A 227 29.35 -4.40 -15.21
N LYS A 228 29.57 -4.03 -16.47
CA LYS A 228 28.53 -3.96 -17.50
C LYS A 228 27.98 -5.34 -17.83
N LYS A 229 28.81 -6.38 -17.96
CA LYS A 229 28.32 -7.75 -18.18
C LYS A 229 27.55 -8.28 -16.98
N ALA A 230 27.89 -7.89 -15.75
CA ALA A 230 27.12 -8.22 -14.55
C ALA A 230 25.76 -7.50 -14.52
N ALA A 231 25.71 -6.26 -15.00
CA ALA A 231 24.47 -5.51 -15.21
C ALA A 231 23.64 -6.09 -16.40
N ASP A 232 24.27 -6.32 -17.54
CA ASP A 232 23.67 -6.86 -18.77
C ASP A 232 23.24 -8.32 -18.57
N ASN A 233 23.93 -9.15 -17.78
CA ASN A 233 23.44 -10.50 -17.42
C ASN A 233 22.33 -10.47 -16.37
N ALA A 234 22.15 -9.35 -15.66
CA ALA A 234 20.96 -9.12 -14.86
C ALA A 234 19.77 -8.67 -15.73
N ASP A 235 20.04 -8.03 -16.88
CA ASP A 235 19.06 -7.59 -17.90
C ASP A 235 18.76 -8.64 -18.99
N ALA A 236 19.71 -9.52 -19.32
CA ALA A 236 19.63 -10.54 -20.38
C ALA A 236 19.14 -11.90 -19.88
N GLY A 237 18.48 -11.92 -18.73
CA GLY A 237 17.62 -13.03 -18.40
C GLY A 237 16.52 -13.10 -19.45
N ASP A 238 16.50 -14.17 -20.25
CA ASP A 238 15.37 -14.57 -21.11
C ASP A 238 14.02 -14.18 -20.45
N PRO A 239 12.99 -13.81 -21.26
CA PRO A 239 11.65 -13.56 -20.72
C PRO A 239 11.32 -14.71 -19.77
N PRO A 240 10.72 -14.45 -18.59
CA PRO A 240 10.34 -15.55 -17.74
C PRO A 240 9.36 -16.40 -18.55
N LYS A 241 9.90 -17.50 -19.08
CA LYS A 241 9.15 -18.73 -19.32
C LYS A 241 8.32 -18.95 -18.05
N PRO A 242 7.08 -19.44 -18.21
CA PRO A 242 6.08 -19.55 -17.15
C PRO A 242 6.78 -19.92 -15.87
N ALA A 243 6.54 -19.11 -14.83
CA ALA A 243 7.15 -19.13 -13.51
C ALA A 243 8.11 -20.30 -13.41
N ARG A 244 9.43 -20.05 -13.41
CA ARG A 244 10.42 -21.10 -13.07
C ARG A 244 9.76 -21.88 -11.96
N LYS A 245 9.36 -23.13 -12.25
CA LYS A 245 8.78 -24.05 -11.26
C LYS A 245 9.55 -23.74 -10.02
N ALA A 246 8.87 -23.33 -8.94
CA ALA A 246 9.49 -23.25 -7.64
C ALA A 246 10.29 -24.54 -7.57
N GLY A 247 11.60 -24.41 -7.76
CA GLY A 247 12.43 -25.57 -7.90
C GLY A 247 12.17 -26.28 -6.61
N ASN A 248 11.81 -27.55 -6.67
CA ASN A 248 11.82 -28.47 -5.54
C ASN A 248 13.23 -28.50 -4.92
N LYS A 249 13.75 -27.38 -4.44
CA LYS A 249 14.48 -27.37 -3.19
C LYS A 249 13.38 -27.50 -2.18
N GLU A 250 13.22 -28.71 -1.67
CA GLU A 250 12.63 -28.92 -0.36
C GLU A 250 13.22 -27.85 0.54
N ALA A 251 12.42 -26.83 0.85
CA ALA A 251 12.86 -25.68 1.60
C ALA A 251 13.00 -26.15 3.04
N GLY A 252 14.09 -26.84 3.35
CA GLY A 252 14.54 -27.14 4.70
C GLY A 252 14.73 -25.83 5.48
N ASP A 253 14.44 -25.86 6.78
CA ASP A 253 14.84 -24.75 7.64
C ASP A 253 16.34 -24.50 7.50
N PRO A 254 16.80 -23.24 7.43
CA PRO A 254 18.23 -22.97 7.30
C PRO A 254 19.02 -23.66 8.43
N PRO A 255 20.18 -24.27 8.16
CA PRO A 255 20.95 -24.98 9.18
C PRO A 255 21.27 -24.08 10.38
N GLY A 256 20.93 -24.54 11.58
CA GLY A 256 21.20 -23.82 12.84
C GLY A 256 20.11 -22.83 13.28
N VAL A 257 18.98 -22.76 12.58
CA VAL A 257 17.84 -21.94 13.01
C VAL A 257 17.18 -22.53 14.25
N VAL A 258 16.95 -21.68 15.26
CA VAL A 258 16.22 -22.02 16.47
C VAL A 258 14.80 -21.49 16.33
N LEU A 259 13.83 -22.42 16.25
CA LEU A 259 12.41 -22.08 16.17
C LEU A 259 11.94 -21.34 17.41
N ASN A 260 11.12 -20.31 17.24
CA ASN A 260 10.49 -19.62 18.36
C ASN A 260 9.33 -20.45 18.95
N ALA A 261 8.83 -20.06 20.13
CA ALA A 261 7.81 -20.80 20.86
C ALA A 261 6.46 -20.98 20.10
N MET A 262 6.18 -20.14 19.11
CA MET A 262 5.00 -20.27 18.25
C MET A 262 5.27 -21.25 17.11
N GLU A 263 6.42 -21.14 16.44
CA GLU A 263 6.84 -22.05 15.37
C GLU A 263 6.99 -23.49 15.86
N GLN A 264 7.46 -23.70 17.10
CA GLN A 264 7.55 -25.02 17.72
C GLN A 264 6.20 -25.75 17.87
N ARG A 265 5.07 -25.03 17.76
CA ARG A 265 3.73 -25.63 17.85
C ARG A 265 3.29 -26.30 16.54
N TYR A 266 3.90 -25.92 15.42
CA TYR A 266 3.52 -26.36 14.09
C TYR A 266 4.59 -27.25 13.50
N GLN A 267 4.18 -28.31 12.82
CA GLN A 267 5.11 -29.20 12.11
C GLN A 267 5.35 -28.67 10.69
N GLY A 268 6.43 -29.09 10.04
CA GLY A 268 6.74 -28.68 8.67
C GLY A 268 7.78 -27.58 8.58
N ILE A 269 7.88 -26.95 7.40
CA ILE A 269 9.07 -26.19 7.03
C ILE A 269 8.78 -24.71 6.71
N GLY A 270 9.80 -23.86 6.79
CA GLY A 270 9.71 -22.43 6.50
C GLY A 270 9.08 -21.61 7.64
N PRO A 271 9.39 -20.32 7.78
CA PRO A 271 9.05 -19.53 8.96
C PRO A 271 7.55 -19.30 9.11
N ILE A 272 7.16 -18.83 10.30
CA ILE A 272 5.92 -18.07 10.45
C ILE A 272 6.33 -16.61 10.68
N PRO A 273 6.22 -15.73 9.67
CA PRO A 273 6.65 -14.34 9.75
C PRO A 273 6.07 -13.59 10.94
N GLN A 274 6.93 -12.77 11.55
CA GLN A 274 6.63 -12.05 12.77
C GLN A 274 6.35 -10.58 12.47
N PHE A 275 5.58 -9.96 13.36
CA PHE A 275 5.34 -8.52 13.42
C PHE A 275 5.59 -8.07 14.86
N ASP A 276 5.94 -6.80 15.10
CA ASP A 276 6.35 -6.28 16.41
C ASP A 276 5.29 -6.48 17.50
N GLY A 277 5.49 -7.51 18.33
CA GLY A 277 5.05 -7.57 19.73
C GLY A 277 3.55 -7.58 20.06
N THR A 278 2.63 -7.37 19.11
CA THR A 278 1.18 -7.45 19.35
C THR A 278 0.52 -8.52 18.48
N THR A 279 -0.35 -9.33 19.08
CA THR A 279 -1.17 -10.32 18.34
C THR A 279 -2.02 -9.64 17.27
N VAL A 280 -2.49 -8.41 17.55
CA VAL A 280 -3.38 -7.64 16.69
C VAL A 280 -2.75 -7.28 15.34
N ARG A 281 -1.53 -6.69 15.33
CA ARG A 281 -0.87 -6.30 14.07
C ARG A 281 -0.57 -7.51 13.19
N ARG A 282 -0.10 -8.62 13.78
CA ARG A 282 0.13 -9.88 13.06
C ARG A 282 -1.17 -10.41 12.45
N VAL A 283 -2.22 -10.51 13.26
CA VAL A 283 -3.55 -10.96 12.80
C VAL A 283 -4.02 -10.09 11.63
N ALA A 284 -3.89 -8.77 11.75
CA ALA A 284 -4.32 -7.86 10.71
C ALA A 284 -3.48 -7.92 9.43
N ALA A 285 -2.16 -8.11 9.51
CA ALA A 285 -1.32 -8.28 8.32
C ALA A 285 -1.69 -9.55 7.53
N TYR A 286 -1.83 -10.67 8.25
CA TYR A 286 -2.25 -11.94 7.64
C TYR A 286 -3.65 -11.85 7.05
N LEU A 287 -4.61 -11.28 7.79
CA LEU A 287 -5.97 -11.09 7.31
C LEU A 287 -6.06 -10.08 6.18
N GLY A 288 -5.32 -8.97 6.22
CA GLY A 288 -5.31 -7.93 5.18
C GLY A 288 -4.85 -8.47 3.83
N ILE A 289 -3.73 -9.19 3.82
CA ILE A 289 -3.20 -9.83 2.60
C ILE A 289 -4.16 -10.93 2.15
N ALA A 290 -4.59 -11.82 3.04
CA ALA A 290 -5.43 -12.93 2.62
C ALA A 290 -6.83 -12.51 2.16
N GLN A 291 -7.46 -11.53 2.83
CA GLN A 291 -8.78 -11.02 2.45
C GLN A 291 -8.72 -10.17 1.19
N SER A 292 -7.65 -9.38 0.98
CA SER A 292 -7.52 -8.60 -0.24
C SER A 292 -7.45 -9.49 -1.48
N ILE A 293 -6.63 -10.55 -1.43
CA ILE A 293 -6.51 -11.54 -2.52
C ILE A 293 -7.81 -12.33 -2.67
N PHE A 294 -8.36 -12.86 -1.58
CA PHE A 294 -9.61 -13.63 -1.64
C PHE A 294 -10.75 -12.79 -2.24
N THR A 295 -10.88 -11.52 -1.84
CA THR A 295 -11.96 -10.66 -2.33
C THR A 295 -11.73 -10.24 -3.79
N HIS A 296 -10.47 -10.10 -4.20
CA HIS A 296 -10.11 -9.91 -5.61
C HIS A 296 -10.57 -11.13 -6.45
N GLU A 297 -10.20 -12.35 -6.07
CA GLU A 297 -10.66 -13.58 -6.76
C GLU A 297 -12.17 -13.77 -6.70
N PHE A 298 -12.79 -13.37 -5.58
CA PHE A 298 -14.24 -13.41 -5.45
C PHE A 298 -14.93 -12.39 -6.37
N GLY A 299 -14.27 -11.25 -6.66
CA GLY A 299 -14.70 -10.32 -7.68
C GLY A 299 -14.77 -10.97 -9.07
N HIS A 300 -13.74 -11.73 -9.47
CA HIS A 300 -13.76 -12.52 -10.70
C HIS A 300 -14.88 -13.57 -10.69
N ALA A 301 -15.06 -14.26 -9.57
CA ALA A 301 -16.16 -15.22 -9.43
C ALA A 301 -17.53 -14.55 -9.58
N LEU A 302 -17.74 -13.37 -8.99
CA LEU A 302 -19.00 -12.62 -9.17
C LEU A 302 -19.21 -12.21 -10.62
N ILE A 303 -18.17 -11.71 -11.30
CA ILE A 303 -18.25 -11.34 -12.71
C ILE A 303 -18.60 -12.56 -13.57
N GLY A 304 -17.86 -13.65 -13.41
CA GLY A 304 -18.01 -14.85 -14.24
C GLY A 304 -19.22 -15.72 -13.92
N GLU A 305 -19.68 -15.79 -12.67
CA GLU A 305 -20.87 -16.58 -12.30
C GLU A 305 -22.18 -15.83 -12.55
N LEU A 306 -22.18 -14.49 -12.45
CA LEU A 306 -23.40 -13.67 -12.59
C LEU A 306 -23.49 -12.94 -13.94
N ASP A 307 -22.55 -13.20 -14.85
CA ASP A 307 -22.40 -12.52 -16.14
C ASP A 307 -22.41 -10.99 -15.99
N LEU A 308 -21.66 -10.47 -15.01
CA LEU A 308 -21.64 -9.01 -14.76
C LEU A 308 -20.82 -8.30 -15.84
N PRO A 309 -21.23 -7.10 -16.27
CA PRO A 309 -20.43 -6.31 -17.18
C PRO A 309 -19.24 -5.68 -16.46
N SER A 310 -18.03 -5.82 -17.04
CA SER A 310 -16.88 -4.96 -16.73
C SER A 310 -16.63 -4.01 -17.89
N THR A 311 -16.57 -2.70 -17.59
CA THR A 311 -16.36 -1.65 -18.61
C THR A 311 -14.91 -1.16 -18.68
N GLY A 312 -14.02 -1.78 -17.91
CA GLY A 312 -12.57 -1.55 -17.92
C GLY A 312 -11.81 -2.87 -17.76
N PRO A 313 -10.47 -2.83 -17.55
CA PRO A 313 -9.70 -4.02 -17.23
C PRO A 313 -10.28 -4.72 -16.00
N GLU A 314 -10.52 -6.02 -16.11
CA GLU A 314 -11.20 -6.79 -15.05
C GLU A 314 -10.38 -6.80 -13.75
N GLU A 315 -9.07 -7.00 -13.86
CA GLU A 315 -8.10 -6.93 -12.75
C GLU A 315 -8.21 -5.65 -11.93
N ASP A 316 -8.25 -4.49 -12.61
CA ASP A 316 -8.40 -3.21 -11.96
C ASP A 316 -9.78 -3.09 -11.27
N ALA A 317 -10.83 -3.62 -11.89
CA ALA A 317 -12.18 -3.58 -11.35
C ALA A 317 -12.32 -4.43 -10.08
N VAL A 318 -11.73 -5.63 -10.06
CA VAL A 318 -11.78 -6.53 -8.90
C VAL A 318 -10.82 -6.12 -7.77
N ASP A 319 -9.73 -5.41 -8.08
CA ASP A 319 -8.94 -4.69 -7.08
C ASP A 319 -9.76 -3.61 -6.37
N ILE A 320 -10.56 -2.85 -7.14
CA ILE A 320 -11.48 -1.87 -6.58
C ILE A 320 -12.56 -2.54 -5.72
N PHE A 321 -13.11 -3.67 -6.17
CA PHE A 321 -14.07 -4.45 -5.38
C PHE A 321 -13.47 -4.88 -4.04
N SER A 322 -12.24 -5.38 -4.06
CA SER A 322 -11.47 -5.74 -2.86
C SER A 322 -11.27 -4.53 -1.94
N ALA A 323 -10.83 -3.38 -2.45
CA ALA A 323 -10.66 -2.16 -1.66
C ALA A 323 -11.96 -1.69 -0.99
N LEU A 324 -13.10 -1.76 -1.70
CA LEU A 324 -14.41 -1.39 -1.16
C LEU A 324 -14.82 -2.27 0.04
N HIS A 325 -14.54 -3.57 -0.02
CA HIS A 325 -14.85 -4.48 1.09
C HIS A 325 -13.91 -4.29 2.27
N LEU A 326 -12.61 -4.08 2.00
CA LEU A 326 -11.61 -3.94 3.05
C LEU A 326 -11.75 -2.61 3.82
N VAL A 327 -12.30 -1.55 3.22
CA VAL A 327 -12.51 -0.27 3.91
C VAL A 327 -13.75 -0.25 4.80
N ASP A 328 -14.75 -1.08 4.53
CA ASP A 328 -16.05 -1.08 5.24
C ASP A 328 -15.94 -1.08 6.78
N PRO A 329 -15.08 -1.91 7.42
CA PRO A 329 -14.91 -1.90 8.88
C PRO A 329 -14.44 -0.56 9.46
N THR A 330 -13.81 0.30 8.65
CA THR A 330 -13.37 1.63 9.08
C THR A 330 -14.49 2.67 8.94
N ILE A 331 -15.50 2.40 8.13
CA ILE A 331 -16.65 3.28 7.89
C ILE A 331 -17.75 2.98 8.92
N TYR A 332 -18.02 1.70 9.15
CA TYR A 332 -19.06 1.23 10.06
C TYR A 332 -18.44 0.81 11.39
N LYS A 333 -18.29 1.80 12.28
CA LYS A 333 -17.67 1.61 13.60
C LYS A 333 -18.39 0.57 14.45
N THR A 334 -17.61 -0.09 15.30
CA THR A 334 -18.04 -1.00 16.36
C THR A 334 -17.58 -0.45 17.70
N ASP A 335 -18.25 -0.82 18.78
CA ASP A 335 -17.85 -0.41 20.13
C ASP A 335 -16.56 -1.11 20.59
N ASP A 336 -16.08 -2.11 19.85
CA ASP A 336 -14.86 -2.86 20.12
C ASP A 336 -13.63 -2.25 19.42
N LYS A 337 -12.74 -1.64 20.21
CA LYS A 337 -11.52 -0.97 19.72
C LYS A 337 -10.50 -1.91 19.10
N ASP A 338 -10.46 -3.18 19.50
CA ASP A 338 -9.55 -4.15 18.91
C ASP A 338 -10.04 -4.53 17.51
N ILE A 339 -11.36 -4.69 17.32
CA ILE A 339 -11.96 -4.92 16.00
C ILE A 339 -11.77 -3.69 15.10
N GLU A 340 -11.97 -2.47 15.61
CA GLU A 340 -11.69 -1.25 14.83
C GLU A 340 -10.22 -1.18 14.38
N THR A 341 -9.30 -1.54 15.28
CA THR A 341 -7.87 -1.58 14.98
C THR A 341 -7.55 -2.64 13.93
N ILE A 342 -8.08 -3.86 14.08
CA ILE A 342 -7.90 -4.94 13.10
C ILE A 342 -8.44 -4.49 11.74
N GLY A 343 -9.65 -3.95 11.67
CA GLY A 343 -10.27 -3.50 10.42
C GLY A 343 -9.44 -2.45 9.69
N ARG A 344 -8.91 -1.46 10.42
CA ARG A 344 -7.98 -0.47 9.87
C ARG A 344 -6.73 -1.13 9.29
N GLU A 345 -6.05 -1.95 10.09
CA GLU A 345 -4.78 -2.56 9.68
C GLU A 345 -4.98 -3.57 8.53
N VAL A 346 -6.11 -4.28 8.48
CA VAL A 346 -6.51 -5.15 7.35
C VAL A 346 -6.57 -4.34 6.05
N ALA A 347 -7.23 -3.18 6.05
CA ALA A 347 -7.28 -2.31 4.88
C ALA A 347 -5.90 -1.78 4.47
N ILE A 348 -5.07 -1.42 5.46
CA ILE A 348 -3.69 -0.94 5.25
C ILE A 348 -2.85 -2.03 4.58
N TYR A 349 -2.82 -3.24 5.13
CA TYR A 349 -2.01 -4.33 4.59
C TYR A 349 -2.53 -4.88 3.26
N GLY A 350 -3.84 -4.82 3.02
CA GLY A 350 -4.42 -5.09 1.71
C GLY A 350 -3.90 -4.14 0.62
N ALA A 351 -3.63 -2.87 0.96
CA ALA A 351 -3.04 -1.90 0.03
C ALA A 351 -1.51 -1.97 -0.03
N LEU A 352 -0.83 -2.05 1.13
CA LEU A 352 0.62 -1.92 1.25
C LEU A 352 1.39 -3.01 0.50
N GLN A 353 0.82 -4.21 0.32
CA GLN A 353 1.45 -5.26 -0.50
C GLN A 353 1.79 -4.76 -1.91
N TRP A 354 0.91 -3.95 -2.52
CA TRP A 354 1.13 -3.39 -3.85
C TRP A 354 2.15 -2.26 -3.83
N TYR A 355 2.16 -1.45 -2.77
CA TYR A 355 3.17 -0.41 -2.59
C TYR A 355 4.56 -1.04 -2.44
N TYR A 356 4.71 -2.03 -1.57
CA TYR A 356 5.98 -2.71 -1.33
C TYR A 356 6.46 -3.49 -2.54
N SER A 357 5.59 -4.31 -3.14
CA SER A 357 5.92 -5.04 -4.37
C SER A 357 6.32 -4.08 -5.48
N GLY A 358 5.57 -2.99 -5.67
CA GLY A 358 5.87 -1.97 -6.66
C GLY A 358 7.18 -1.21 -6.38
N LYS A 359 7.49 -0.88 -5.12
CA LYS A 359 8.76 -0.25 -4.74
C LYS A 359 9.95 -1.18 -4.88
N LEU A 360 9.79 -2.46 -4.57
CA LEU A 360 10.77 -3.49 -4.88
C LEU A 360 10.95 -3.66 -6.40
N GLY A 361 9.86 -3.56 -7.16
CA GLY A 361 9.85 -3.50 -8.63
C GLY A 361 10.67 -2.33 -9.15
N GLU A 362 10.35 -1.09 -8.76
CA GLU A 362 11.13 0.11 -9.10
C GLU A 362 12.61 -0.05 -8.72
N ALA A 363 12.88 -0.53 -7.50
CA ALA A 363 14.23 -0.73 -6.99
C ALA A 363 14.99 -1.85 -7.74
N SER A 364 14.28 -2.78 -8.40
CA SER A 364 14.87 -3.86 -9.19
C SER A 364 14.86 -3.59 -10.70
N GLY A 365 14.47 -2.39 -11.13
CA GLY A 365 14.34 -2.04 -12.56
C GLY A 365 13.12 -2.69 -13.24
N ARG A 366 12.21 -3.30 -12.47
CA ARG A 366 10.98 -3.96 -12.90
C ARG A 366 9.72 -3.16 -12.54
N GLY A 367 9.86 -1.85 -12.33
CA GLY A 367 8.74 -0.96 -12.00
C GLY A 367 7.72 -0.81 -13.13
N GLU A 368 8.08 -1.22 -14.35
CA GLU A 368 7.19 -1.32 -15.50
C GLU A 368 6.76 -2.79 -15.68
N THR A 369 5.46 -3.07 -15.56
CA THR A 369 4.90 -4.34 -16.07
C THR A 369 4.90 -4.34 -17.60
N PRO A 370 5.01 -5.51 -18.25
CA PRO A 370 4.86 -5.61 -19.69
C PRO A 370 3.54 -4.98 -20.14
N TRP A 371 3.54 -4.23 -21.24
CA TRP A 371 2.32 -3.52 -21.68
C TRP A 371 1.17 -4.46 -22.07
N GLN A 372 1.49 -5.73 -22.37
CA GLN A 372 0.53 -6.79 -22.66
C GLN A 372 0.08 -7.57 -21.42
N ASP A 373 0.63 -7.26 -20.24
CA ASP A 373 0.19 -7.84 -18.99
C ASP A 373 -1.25 -7.39 -18.71
N GLU A 374 -2.08 -8.32 -18.22
CA GLU A 374 -3.45 -8.01 -17.84
C GLU A 374 -3.51 -7.15 -16.57
N HIS A 375 -2.44 -7.19 -15.77
CA HIS A 375 -2.31 -6.40 -14.57
C HIS A 375 -1.61 -5.06 -14.82
N THR A 376 -2.28 -4.01 -14.38
CA THR A 376 -1.67 -2.69 -14.18
C THR A 376 -0.42 -2.80 -13.27
N PRO A 377 0.64 -1.99 -13.48
CA PRO A 377 1.81 -1.99 -12.59
C PRO A 377 1.45 -1.80 -11.11
N ASP A 378 2.15 -2.48 -10.21
CA ASP A 378 1.83 -2.56 -8.78
C ASP A 378 1.67 -1.20 -8.10
N LEU A 379 2.50 -0.19 -8.41
CA LEU A 379 2.33 1.14 -7.81
C LEU A 379 1.07 1.86 -8.30
N LYS A 380 0.60 1.55 -9.51
CA LYS A 380 -0.66 2.07 -10.03
C LYS A 380 -1.85 1.28 -9.46
N ARG A 381 -1.71 -0.03 -9.22
CA ARG A 381 -2.67 -0.84 -8.42
C ARG A 381 -2.78 -0.28 -7.00
N TYR A 382 -1.65 -0.03 -6.33
CA TYR A 382 -1.59 0.65 -5.05
C TYR A 382 -2.33 1.99 -5.09
N ARG A 383 -2.02 2.86 -6.05
CA ARG A 383 -2.70 4.16 -6.18
C ARG A 383 -4.22 4.00 -6.31
N ASN A 384 -4.69 3.08 -7.16
CA ASN A 384 -6.12 2.81 -7.38
C ASN A 384 -6.79 2.30 -6.10
N PHE A 385 -6.24 1.24 -5.51
CA PHE A 385 -6.74 0.59 -4.30
C PHE A 385 -6.74 1.55 -3.12
N PHE A 386 -5.60 2.21 -2.88
CA PHE A 386 -5.43 3.15 -1.77
C PHE A 386 -6.37 4.36 -1.89
N CYS A 387 -6.61 4.85 -3.11
CA CYS A 387 -7.54 5.95 -3.31
C CYS A 387 -8.98 5.57 -2.94
N VAL A 388 -9.38 4.31 -3.15
CA VAL A 388 -10.70 3.84 -2.69
C VAL A 388 -10.77 3.73 -1.17
N ILE A 389 -9.77 3.15 -0.50
CA ILE A 389 -9.80 3.07 0.97
C ILE A 389 -9.70 4.47 1.62
N TYR A 390 -8.84 5.35 1.09
CA TYR A 390 -8.72 6.73 1.55
C TYR A 390 -10.03 7.48 1.33
N GLY A 391 -10.67 7.34 0.16
CA GLY A 391 -11.97 7.95 -0.12
C GLY A 391 -13.11 7.45 0.76
N GLY A 392 -13.00 6.21 1.24
CA GLY A 392 -13.92 5.64 2.22
C GLY A 392 -13.76 6.27 3.60
N ASN A 393 -12.54 6.51 4.07
CA ASN A 393 -12.28 7.16 5.36
C ASN A 393 -10.96 7.97 5.37
N PRO A 394 -10.97 9.24 4.92
CA PRO A 394 -9.76 10.05 4.82
C PRO A 394 -9.03 10.22 6.15
N THR A 395 -9.76 10.39 7.25
CA THR A 395 -9.20 10.59 8.60
C THR A 395 -8.32 9.43 9.04
N VAL A 396 -8.74 8.19 8.75
CA VAL A 396 -8.00 6.99 9.16
C VAL A 396 -6.74 6.78 8.33
N PHE A 397 -6.79 7.08 7.02
CA PHE A 397 -5.69 6.75 6.10
C PHE A 397 -4.75 7.92 5.79
N GLN A 398 -4.97 9.11 6.37
CA GLN A 398 -4.13 10.29 6.16
C GLN A 398 -2.64 10.05 6.44
N ASN A 399 -2.31 9.42 7.58
CA ASN A 399 -0.92 9.15 7.94
C ASN A 399 -0.23 8.20 6.94
N LEU A 400 -0.98 7.24 6.38
CA LEU A 400 -0.47 6.33 5.37
C LEU A 400 -0.26 7.04 4.02
N ALA A 401 -1.16 7.96 3.66
CA ALA A 401 -1.01 8.80 2.47
C ALA A 401 0.26 9.65 2.54
N GLU A 402 0.54 10.25 3.70
CA GLU A 402 1.75 11.03 3.95
C GLU A 402 3.01 10.15 3.91
N GLY A 403 2.96 8.98 4.56
CA GLY A 403 4.08 8.03 4.60
C GLY A 403 4.47 7.44 3.25
N THR A 404 3.52 7.35 2.31
CA THR A 404 3.75 6.84 0.95
C THR A 404 3.97 7.95 -0.09
N GLY A 405 3.85 9.22 0.30
CA GLY A 405 4.10 10.37 -0.56
C GLY A 405 3.00 10.60 -1.61
N MET A 406 1.76 10.24 -1.31
CA MET A 406 0.60 10.49 -2.17
C MET A 406 0.37 12.00 -2.31
N ASP A 407 0.21 12.48 -3.55
CA ASP A 407 0.02 13.90 -3.79
C ASP A 407 -1.39 14.38 -3.42
N GLU A 408 -1.47 15.60 -2.88
CA GLU A 408 -2.74 16.20 -2.41
C GLU A 408 -3.79 16.30 -3.52
N ARG A 409 -3.36 16.52 -4.77
CA ARG A 409 -4.28 16.59 -5.92
C ARG A 409 -4.94 15.23 -6.18
N THR A 410 -4.23 14.12 -6.02
CA THR A 410 -4.79 12.77 -6.10
C THR A 410 -5.74 12.53 -4.93
N LEU A 411 -5.32 12.82 -3.71
CA LEU A 411 -6.14 12.61 -2.51
C LEU A 411 -7.46 13.39 -2.57
N SER A 412 -7.45 14.62 -3.09
CA SER A 412 -8.65 15.47 -3.23
C SER A 412 -9.77 14.86 -4.10
N ARG A 413 -9.47 13.83 -4.89
CA ARG A 413 -10.43 13.14 -5.76
C ARG A 413 -10.90 11.81 -5.20
N CYS A 414 -10.21 11.26 -4.20
CA CYS A 414 -10.38 9.90 -3.74
C CYS A 414 -11.76 9.61 -3.16
N GLU A 415 -12.36 10.55 -2.41
CA GLU A 415 -13.75 10.42 -1.93
C GLU A 415 -14.76 10.31 -3.09
N GLY A 416 -14.53 11.08 -4.15
CA GLY A 416 -15.31 11.01 -5.38
C GLY A 416 -15.14 9.68 -6.10
N GLU A 417 -13.92 9.14 -6.11
CA GLU A 417 -13.64 7.83 -6.71
C GLU A 417 -14.27 6.68 -5.90
N TYR A 418 -14.10 6.66 -4.56
CA TYR A 418 -14.81 5.72 -3.68
C TYR A 418 -16.33 5.75 -3.94
N THR A 419 -16.92 6.94 -3.97
CA THR A 419 -18.37 7.10 -4.18
C THR A 419 -18.82 6.51 -5.52
N LYS A 420 -18.10 6.80 -6.62
CA LYS A 420 -18.45 6.29 -7.96
C LYS A 420 -18.30 4.78 -8.02
N GLN A 421 -17.21 4.24 -7.50
CA GLN A 421 -16.89 2.82 -7.56
C GLN A 421 -17.83 2.00 -6.68
N ASN A 422 -18.09 2.44 -5.45
CA ASN A 422 -19.07 1.82 -4.56
C ASN A 422 -20.46 1.79 -5.19
N ARG A 423 -20.91 2.91 -5.78
CA ARG A 423 -22.18 2.98 -6.50
C ARG A 423 -22.23 2.00 -7.66
N ALA A 424 -21.17 1.93 -8.48
CA ALA A 424 -21.11 1.07 -9.64
C ALA A 424 -21.28 -0.41 -9.23
N TRP A 425 -20.42 -0.89 -8.32
CA TRP A 425 -20.47 -2.28 -7.83
C TRP A 425 -21.81 -2.63 -7.17
N ARG A 426 -22.33 -1.76 -6.30
CA ARG A 426 -23.65 -1.98 -5.68
C ARG A 426 -24.79 -2.02 -6.71
N THR A 427 -24.73 -1.18 -7.74
CA THR A 427 -25.76 -1.14 -8.78
C THR A 427 -25.76 -2.40 -9.64
N ILE A 428 -24.59 -2.86 -10.08
CA ILE A 428 -24.50 -4.07 -10.94
C ILE A 428 -24.80 -5.36 -10.17
N LEU A 429 -24.51 -5.39 -8.87
CA LEU A 429 -24.80 -6.55 -8.01
C LEU A 429 -26.23 -6.58 -7.48
N ALA A 430 -26.93 -5.44 -7.39
CA ALA A 430 -28.29 -5.36 -6.83
C ALA A 430 -29.29 -6.41 -7.36
N PRO A 431 -29.31 -6.79 -8.66
CA PRO A 431 -30.14 -7.87 -9.19
C PRO A 431 -29.90 -9.24 -8.56
N TYR A 432 -28.71 -9.47 -8.01
CA TYR A 432 -28.26 -10.75 -7.47
C TYR A 432 -28.04 -10.72 -5.95
N THR A 433 -28.29 -9.57 -5.32
CA THR A 433 -28.09 -9.39 -3.88
C THR A 433 -29.42 -9.40 -3.14
N ARG A 434 -29.47 -10.13 -2.03
CA ARG A 434 -30.63 -10.12 -1.12
C ARG A 434 -30.73 -8.79 -0.40
N VAL A 435 -31.94 -8.27 -0.28
CA VAL A 435 -32.20 -7.07 0.51
C VAL A 435 -31.84 -7.32 1.98
N GLY A 436 -31.02 -6.45 2.55
CA GLY A 436 -30.55 -6.58 3.93
C GLY A 436 -30.01 -5.27 4.50
N PRO A 437 -29.74 -5.18 5.82
CA PRO A 437 -29.23 -3.97 6.45
C PRO A 437 -27.91 -3.45 5.85
N TRP A 438 -27.07 -4.32 5.31
CA TRP A 438 -25.77 -3.96 4.69
C TRP A 438 -25.82 -3.86 3.16
N HIS A 439 -26.91 -4.35 2.56
CA HIS A 439 -27.20 -4.29 1.13
C HIS A 439 -28.66 -3.87 0.89
N PRO A 440 -29.05 -2.66 1.33
CA PRO A 440 -30.44 -2.21 1.25
C PRO A 440 -30.88 -1.90 -0.20
N GLU A 441 -29.94 -1.86 -1.14
CA GLU A 441 -30.15 -1.78 -2.59
C GLU A 441 -30.49 -3.12 -3.24
N GLY A 442 -30.25 -4.24 -2.55
CA GLY A 442 -30.52 -5.58 -3.08
C GLY A 442 -31.99 -5.74 -3.51
N THR A 443 -32.21 -6.42 -4.63
CA THR A 443 -33.55 -6.60 -5.21
C THR A 443 -34.09 -8.02 -5.00
N GLN A 444 -33.25 -8.96 -4.57
CA GLN A 444 -33.69 -10.30 -4.24
C GLN A 444 -34.37 -10.31 -2.86
N PRO A 445 -35.46 -11.08 -2.66
CA PRO A 445 -36.04 -11.28 -1.33
C PRO A 445 -35.01 -11.78 -0.32
N ALA A 446 -35.16 -11.40 0.95
CA ALA A 446 -34.25 -11.80 2.03
C ALA A 446 -34.11 -13.33 2.18
N ASN A 447 -35.10 -14.11 1.74
CA ASN A 447 -35.13 -15.57 1.76
C ASN A 447 -34.91 -16.20 0.37
N ALA A 448 -34.46 -15.45 -0.63
CA ALA A 448 -34.25 -15.97 -1.98
C ALA A 448 -33.27 -17.17 -1.96
N PRO A 449 -33.61 -18.31 -2.60
CA PRO A 449 -32.69 -19.45 -2.65
C PRO A 449 -31.47 -19.08 -3.48
N GLY A 450 -30.27 -19.44 -3.01
CA GLY A 450 -29.02 -19.25 -3.74
C GLY A 450 -28.04 -20.35 -3.36
N ALA A 451 -27.08 -20.61 -4.23
CA ALA A 451 -26.07 -21.62 -3.96
C ALA A 451 -25.10 -21.20 -2.86
N LYS A 452 -24.47 -22.19 -2.21
CA LYS A 452 -23.55 -21.97 -1.09
C LYS A 452 -22.13 -21.72 -1.57
N ILE A 453 -21.42 -20.89 -0.82
CA ILE A 453 -19.97 -20.76 -0.86
C ILE A 453 -19.41 -21.66 0.23
N THR A 454 -18.46 -22.52 -0.12
CA THR A 454 -17.86 -23.50 0.80
C THR A 454 -16.35 -23.28 0.87
N MET A 455 -15.77 -23.35 2.06
CA MET A 455 -14.32 -23.25 2.21
C MET A 455 -13.70 -24.59 2.61
N LYS A 456 -12.58 -24.93 1.98
CA LYS A 456 -11.80 -26.15 2.24
C LYS A 456 -10.35 -25.78 2.53
N PHE A 457 -9.80 -26.30 3.62
CA PHE A 457 -8.39 -26.11 4.00
C PHE A 457 -7.65 -27.43 3.95
N GLU A 458 -6.88 -27.64 2.89
CA GLU A 458 -6.02 -28.81 2.72
C GLU A 458 -4.81 -28.77 3.67
N PRO A 459 -4.26 -29.93 4.08
CA PRO A 459 -3.02 -29.97 4.85
C PRO A 459 -1.88 -29.25 4.11
N SER A 460 -1.04 -28.54 4.87
CA SER A 460 0.15 -27.87 4.33
C SER A 460 1.43 -28.49 4.86
N LYS A 461 2.43 -28.62 4.00
CA LYS A 461 3.80 -29.03 4.37
C LYS A 461 4.59 -27.89 5.03
N TYR A 462 4.08 -26.66 4.98
CA TYR A 462 4.71 -25.46 5.55
C TYR A 462 4.08 -25.07 6.90
N ARG A 463 4.89 -24.60 7.84
CA ARG A 463 4.39 -24.15 9.16
C ARG A 463 3.40 -22.99 9.03
N LEU A 464 3.60 -22.09 8.07
CA LEU A 464 2.69 -20.99 7.79
C LEU A 464 1.29 -21.46 7.39
N GLY A 465 1.17 -22.44 6.49
CA GLY A 465 -0.14 -22.93 6.05
C GLY A 465 -0.93 -23.62 7.17
N GLN A 466 -0.23 -24.38 8.03
CA GLN A 466 -0.83 -24.97 9.24
C GLN A 466 -1.27 -23.91 10.23
N PHE A 467 -0.38 -22.94 10.53
CA PHE A 467 -0.72 -21.80 11.39
C PHE A 467 -1.91 -21.01 10.85
N PHE A 468 -1.91 -20.72 9.55
CA PHE A 468 -2.97 -19.95 8.91
C PHE A 468 -4.33 -20.63 9.04
N LYS A 469 -4.38 -21.93 8.75
CA LYS A 469 -5.58 -22.74 8.94
C LYS A 469 -6.06 -22.69 10.40
N ASP A 470 -5.18 -22.96 11.34
CA ASP A 470 -5.55 -23.03 12.76
C ASP A 470 -5.98 -21.67 13.33
N ALA A 471 -5.37 -20.58 12.85
CA ALA A 471 -5.64 -19.23 13.34
C ALA A 471 -6.84 -18.55 12.67
N PHE A 472 -7.12 -18.82 11.38
CA PHE A 472 -8.06 -18.00 10.59
C PHE A 472 -9.22 -18.76 9.95
N SER A 473 -9.19 -20.11 9.91
CA SER A 473 -10.20 -20.87 9.14
C SER A 473 -11.63 -20.65 9.63
N GLU A 474 -11.88 -20.57 10.94
CA GLU A 474 -13.22 -20.33 11.49
C GLU A 474 -13.80 -18.99 11.02
N GLY A 475 -13.01 -17.92 11.14
CA GLY A 475 -13.43 -16.58 10.70
C GLY A 475 -13.66 -16.51 9.19
N MET A 476 -12.83 -17.20 8.40
CA MET A 476 -12.99 -17.25 6.95
C MET A 476 -14.22 -18.06 6.52
N ILE A 477 -14.48 -19.21 7.15
CA ILE A 477 -15.70 -20.00 6.91
C ILE A 477 -16.94 -19.16 7.22
N SER A 478 -16.94 -18.46 8.36
CA SER A 478 -18.02 -17.54 8.74
C SER A 478 -18.22 -16.44 7.68
N ASN A 479 -17.13 -15.87 7.16
CA ASN A 479 -17.20 -14.89 6.07
C ASN A 479 -17.82 -15.47 4.79
N ALA A 480 -17.44 -16.68 4.36
CA ALA A 480 -18.07 -17.34 3.21
C ALA A 480 -19.57 -17.61 3.42
N GLU A 481 -19.96 -17.98 4.65
CA GLU A 481 -21.37 -18.16 5.00
C GLU A 481 -22.15 -16.84 4.90
N GLU A 482 -21.58 -15.73 5.36
CA GLU A 482 -22.19 -14.40 5.21
C GLU A 482 -22.30 -13.99 3.74
N LEU A 483 -21.25 -14.20 2.92
CA LEU A 483 -21.32 -13.95 1.48
C LEU A 483 -22.40 -14.80 0.79
N SER A 484 -22.60 -16.04 1.23
CA SER A 484 -23.67 -16.92 0.74
C SER A 484 -25.07 -16.40 1.10
N LYS A 485 -25.21 -15.71 2.25
CA LYS A 485 -26.45 -15.04 2.67
C LYS A 485 -26.68 -13.74 1.91
N THR A 486 -25.62 -13.07 1.46
CA THR A 486 -25.71 -11.84 0.66
C THR A 486 -26.07 -12.11 -0.80
N TYR A 487 -25.30 -12.95 -1.49
CA TYR A 487 -25.41 -13.15 -2.93
C TYR A 487 -26.26 -14.38 -3.31
N VAL A 488 -27.05 -14.25 -4.36
CA VAL A 488 -27.84 -15.31 -4.98
C VAL A 488 -27.03 -15.88 -6.14
N LEU A 489 -26.10 -16.80 -5.82
CA LEU A 489 -25.27 -17.47 -6.83
C LEU A 489 -26.04 -18.58 -7.57
N PRO A 490 -25.79 -18.77 -8.89
CA PRO A 490 -26.50 -19.76 -9.69
C PRO A 490 -26.04 -21.20 -9.42
N ARG A 491 -24.79 -21.41 -8.98
CA ARG A 491 -24.24 -22.71 -8.61
C ARG A 491 -23.25 -22.60 -7.44
N PRO A 492 -22.96 -23.70 -6.73
CA PRO A 492 -22.07 -23.67 -5.58
C PRO A 492 -20.66 -23.22 -5.97
N LEU A 493 -20.03 -22.42 -5.10
CA LEU A 493 -18.65 -21.97 -5.26
C LEU A 493 -17.79 -22.60 -4.16
N THR A 494 -16.63 -23.14 -4.50
CA THR A 494 -15.70 -23.72 -3.51
C THR A 494 -14.40 -22.94 -3.46
N VAL A 495 -14.03 -22.47 -2.27
CA VAL A 495 -12.75 -21.83 -1.99
C VAL A 495 -11.82 -22.87 -1.38
N VAL A 496 -10.66 -23.11 -2.00
CA VAL A 496 -9.70 -24.13 -1.58
C VAL A 496 -8.38 -23.49 -1.20
N TYR A 497 -8.02 -23.57 0.08
CA TYR A 497 -6.68 -23.24 0.57
C TYR A 497 -5.79 -24.48 0.52
N ARG A 498 -4.66 -24.39 -0.20
CA ARG A 498 -3.73 -25.51 -0.39
C ARG A 498 -2.31 -25.04 -0.67
N ASP A 499 -1.35 -25.96 -0.58
CA ASP A 499 -0.01 -25.73 -1.13
C ASP A 499 -0.07 -25.86 -2.66
N CYS A 500 0.63 -24.98 -3.36
CA CYS A 500 0.67 -24.95 -4.82
C CYS A 500 2.10 -25.05 -5.33
N ASP A 501 2.24 -25.50 -6.58
CA ASP A 501 3.53 -25.53 -7.27
C ASP A 501 3.96 -24.13 -7.78
N GLU A 502 2.99 -23.22 -7.89
CA GLU A 502 3.15 -21.84 -8.31
C GLU A 502 2.66 -20.88 -7.22
N ILE A 503 3.29 -19.70 -7.14
CA ILE A 503 2.92 -18.63 -6.21
C ILE A 503 1.77 -17.86 -6.86
N ASN A 504 0.53 -18.28 -6.62
CA ASN A 504 -0.63 -17.66 -7.25
C ASN A 504 -1.91 -17.76 -6.39
N ALA A 505 -2.95 -17.06 -6.81
CA ALA A 505 -4.35 -17.33 -6.48
C ALA A 505 -5.15 -17.15 -7.78
N TRP A 506 -6.26 -17.88 -7.92
CA TRP A 506 -7.09 -17.72 -9.11
C TRP A 506 -8.50 -18.24 -8.89
N TYR A 507 -9.44 -17.64 -9.61
CA TYR A 507 -10.75 -18.20 -9.89
C TYR A 507 -10.74 -19.08 -11.16
N SER A 508 -11.36 -20.26 -11.09
CA SER A 508 -11.61 -21.16 -12.22
C SER A 508 -13.11 -21.17 -12.55
N HIS A 509 -13.45 -20.65 -13.73
CA HIS A 509 -14.83 -20.68 -14.22
C HIS A 509 -15.31 -22.10 -14.52
N ASP A 510 -14.50 -23.04 -14.99
CA ASP A 510 -15.03 -24.38 -15.27
C ASP A 510 -15.41 -25.12 -13.97
N ASP A 511 -14.58 -24.97 -12.93
CA ASP A 511 -14.72 -25.70 -11.67
C ASP A 511 -15.62 -25.02 -10.63
N ALA A 512 -16.05 -23.78 -10.87
CA ALA A 512 -16.70 -22.94 -9.85
C ALA A 512 -15.87 -22.87 -8.56
N SER A 513 -14.57 -22.58 -8.70
CA SER A 513 -13.67 -22.63 -7.55
C SER A 513 -12.67 -21.49 -7.51
N ILE A 514 -12.33 -21.06 -6.30
CA ILE A 514 -11.25 -20.12 -6.01
C ILE A 514 -10.13 -20.92 -5.33
N THR A 515 -8.93 -20.92 -5.91
CA THR A 515 -7.75 -21.51 -5.26
C THR A 515 -6.93 -20.43 -4.58
N MET A 516 -6.71 -20.59 -3.28
CA MET A 516 -5.87 -19.74 -2.45
C MET A 516 -4.59 -20.50 -2.07
N CYS A 517 -3.46 -20.16 -2.69
CA CYS A 517 -2.21 -20.86 -2.37
C CYS A 517 -1.57 -20.31 -1.10
N TYR A 518 -1.26 -21.18 -0.13
CA TYR A 518 -0.51 -20.77 1.07
C TYR A 518 0.86 -20.18 0.71
N ASN A 519 1.46 -20.61 -0.41
CA ASN A 519 2.73 -20.10 -0.90
C ASN A 519 2.67 -18.63 -1.34
N LEU A 520 1.55 -18.18 -1.93
CA LEU A 520 1.33 -16.76 -2.26
C LEU A 520 1.19 -15.93 -0.99
N LEU A 521 0.33 -16.38 -0.07
CA LEU A 521 0.14 -15.72 1.22
C LEU A 521 1.46 -15.60 1.98
N GLY A 522 2.23 -16.68 2.06
CA GLY A 522 3.55 -16.69 2.66
C GLY A 522 4.49 -15.69 2.01
N SER A 523 4.64 -15.74 0.68
CA SER A 523 5.52 -14.82 -0.04
C SER A 523 5.17 -13.34 0.19
N MET A 524 3.89 -12.99 0.25
CA MET A 524 3.46 -11.60 0.49
C MET A 524 3.67 -11.19 1.95
N ILE A 525 3.39 -12.08 2.90
CA ILE A 525 3.60 -11.82 4.33
C ILE A 525 5.10 -11.72 4.65
N ASP A 526 5.93 -12.60 4.06
CA ASP A 526 7.39 -12.56 4.15
C ASP A 526 7.90 -11.21 3.67
N MET A 527 7.46 -10.75 2.50
CA MET A 527 7.85 -9.46 1.94
C MET A 527 7.55 -8.30 2.89
N VAL A 528 6.33 -8.25 3.43
CA VAL A 528 5.92 -7.20 4.38
C VAL A 528 6.76 -7.29 5.66
N SER A 529 6.96 -8.50 6.20
CA SER A 529 7.76 -8.72 7.41
C SER A 529 9.23 -8.36 7.20
N ASP A 530 9.83 -8.69 6.06
CA ASP A 530 11.22 -8.38 5.73
C ASP A 530 11.43 -6.86 5.69
N ILE A 531 10.49 -6.13 5.06
CA ILE A 531 10.53 -4.67 4.97
C ILE A 531 10.34 -4.01 6.34
N GLU A 532 9.30 -4.40 7.08
CA GLU A 532 8.90 -3.69 8.30
C GLU A 532 9.69 -4.13 9.53
N MET A 533 10.03 -5.41 9.61
CA MET A 533 10.68 -6.02 10.77
C MET A 533 12.17 -6.28 10.56
N LYS A 534 12.70 -5.98 9.37
CA LYS A 534 14.07 -6.29 8.98
C LYS A 534 14.39 -7.79 9.14
N THR A 535 13.37 -8.62 8.87
CA THR A 535 13.55 -10.08 8.78
C THR A 535 14.22 -10.44 7.44
N VAL A 536 14.65 -11.69 7.30
CA VAL A 536 15.25 -12.19 6.04
C VAL A 536 14.50 -13.46 5.66
N ASP A 537 13.78 -13.40 4.54
CA ASP A 537 12.89 -14.47 4.08
C ASP A 537 11.90 -14.89 5.18
N GLY A 538 11.38 -13.94 5.96
CA GLY A 538 10.43 -14.16 7.07
C GLY A 538 11.05 -14.64 8.39
N TRP A 539 12.38 -14.86 8.44
CA TRP A 539 13.08 -15.32 9.65
C TRP A 539 13.55 -14.17 10.54
N THR A 540 13.35 -14.32 11.86
CA THR A 540 13.88 -13.39 12.87
C THR A 540 15.39 -13.53 13.03
N THR A 541 16.14 -12.43 12.97
CA THR A 541 17.59 -12.40 13.22
C THR A 541 17.90 -12.05 14.69
N ALA A 542 19.05 -12.51 15.21
CA ALA A 542 19.44 -12.27 16.61
C ALA A 542 19.73 -10.77 16.85
N GLY A 543 18.70 -10.03 17.24
CA GLY A 543 18.70 -8.58 17.45
C GLY A 543 17.30 -7.95 17.42
N SER A 544 16.29 -8.67 16.89
CA SER A 544 14.91 -8.17 16.73
C SER A 544 14.04 -8.24 17.99
N ALA A 545 14.60 -8.64 19.15
CA ALA A 545 13.83 -8.82 20.37
C ALA A 545 13.66 -7.49 21.13
N ALA A 546 12.57 -6.78 20.86
CA ALA A 546 12.08 -5.73 21.74
C ALA A 546 11.30 -6.34 22.94
N PRO A 547 11.40 -5.76 24.15
CA PRO A 547 10.87 -6.36 25.36
C PRO A 547 9.34 -6.37 25.39
N ALA A 548 8.77 -7.56 25.60
CA ALA A 548 7.36 -7.76 25.87
C ALA A 548 6.95 -7.07 27.18
N LYS A 549 5.99 -6.14 27.13
CA LYS A 549 5.28 -5.66 28.32
C LYS A 549 4.03 -6.52 28.52
N ASN A 550 3.94 -7.13 29.69
CA ASN A 550 2.85 -8.02 30.10
C ASN A 550 1.48 -7.33 30.07
N PRO A 551 0.40 -8.07 29.74
CA PRO A 551 -0.97 -7.58 29.74
C PRO A 551 -1.52 -7.49 31.17
N ALA A 552 -2.11 -6.35 31.52
CA ALA A 552 -2.84 -6.19 32.78
C ALA A 552 -4.31 -6.62 32.59
N ALA A 553 -4.79 -7.41 33.54
CA ALA A 553 -6.13 -7.98 33.60
C ALA A 553 -7.24 -6.92 33.71
N ALA A 554 -8.37 -7.17 33.05
CA ALA A 554 -9.60 -6.39 33.17
C ALA A 554 -10.49 -6.91 34.31
N PRO A 555 -11.16 -6.04 35.08
CA PRO A 555 -12.24 -6.43 35.98
C PRO A 555 -13.63 -6.26 35.33
N ALA A 556 -14.56 -7.13 35.73
CA ALA A 556 -15.96 -7.15 35.35
C ALA A 556 -16.79 -6.02 35.98
N ALA A 557 -17.85 -5.57 35.29
CA ALA A 557 -18.99 -4.87 35.91
C ALA A 557 -20.28 -4.98 35.06
N ASN A 558 -21.41 -5.03 35.77
CA ASN A 558 -22.78 -5.35 35.33
C ASN A 558 -23.57 -4.18 34.67
N ALA A 559 -24.64 -4.59 33.96
CA ALA A 559 -25.81 -3.94 33.32
C ALA A 559 -26.47 -2.70 34.03
N PRO A 560 -27.53 -1.98 33.50
CA PRO A 560 -28.52 -2.36 32.44
C PRO A 560 -29.04 -1.26 31.46
N ALA A 561 -30.00 -1.66 30.60
CA ALA A 561 -30.72 -0.92 29.52
C ALA A 561 -31.74 0.17 29.98
N PRO A 562 -32.27 0.99 29.05
CA PRO A 562 -33.70 0.89 28.62
C PRO A 562 -33.95 1.18 27.11
N SER A 563 -34.68 0.36 26.36
CA SER A 563 -36.15 0.29 26.11
C SER A 563 -36.76 1.38 25.21
N ASN A 564 -37.36 0.91 24.11
CA ASN A 564 -38.06 1.64 23.05
C ASN A 564 -39.29 2.45 23.50
N ALA A 565 -39.60 3.46 22.68
CA ALA A 565 -40.83 4.24 22.67
C ALA A 565 -42.01 3.49 22.03
N SER A 566 -43.25 3.81 22.45
CA SER A 566 -44.42 3.97 21.57
C SER A 566 -45.70 4.37 22.34
N ASN A 567 -46.41 5.42 21.89
CA ASN A 567 -47.81 5.31 21.44
C ASN A 567 -48.37 6.61 20.80
N ALA A 568 -48.94 6.37 19.60
CA ALA A 568 -49.76 7.12 18.61
C ALA A 568 -50.74 8.23 19.09
N PRO A 569 -51.33 9.08 18.19
CA PRO A 569 -52.41 8.64 17.27
C PRO A 569 -52.42 9.23 15.83
N VAL A 570 -53.25 8.60 15.00
CA VAL A 570 -53.56 8.80 13.57
C VAL A 570 -54.48 10.01 13.32
N SER A 571 -54.31 10.74 12.21
CA SER A 571 -55.44 11.41 11.54
C SER A 571 -55.30 11.58 10.02
N THR A 572 -56.25 10.98 9.30
CA THR A 572 -57.02 11.49 8.15
C THR A 572 -56.33 12.36 7.09
N GLY A 573 -55.70 11.65 6.16
CA GLY A 573 -55.50 11.97 4.75
C GLY A 573 -55.17 10.64 4.09
N ASN A 574 -55.63 10.35 2.87
CA ASN A 574 -55.60 9.00 2.27
C ASN A 574 -54.18 8.47 1.89
N PHE A 575 -53.13 8.96 2.55
CA PHE A 575 -51.73 8.63 2.32
C PHE A 575 -51.17 7.86 3.53
N ASN A 576 -50.78 6.60 3.32
CA ASN A 576 -50.21 5.76 4.38
C ASN A 576 -48.70 6.04 4.54
N GLU A 577 -48.34 7.05 5.32
CA GLU A 577 -46.94 7.40 5.63
C GLU A 577 -46.17 6.27 6.33
N ALA A 578 -46.88 5.41 7.05
CA ALA A 578 -46.33 4.27 7.79
C ALA A 578 -46.19 3.01 6.94
N LYS A 579 -46.46 3.08 5.62
CA LYS A 579 -46.36 1.92 4.73
C LYS A 579 -44.97 1.31 4.81
N ASP A 580 -44.91 0.05 5.22
CA ASP A 580 -43.70 -0.74 5.24
C ASP A 580 -43.51 -1.47 3.90
N PHE A 581 -42.33 -1.29 3.30
CA PHE A 581 -41.95 -1.96 2.05
C PHE A 581 -41.03 -3.18 2.30
N GLY A 582 -40.73 -3.49 3.56
CA GLY A 582 -39.76 -4.52 3.95
C GLY A 582 -38.30 -4.09 3.76
N THR A 583 -38.03 -2.82 3.49
CA THR A 583 -36.66 -2.28 3.42
C THR A 583 -36.12 -2.09 4.84
N PRO A 584 -35.05 -2.80 5.23
CA PRO A 584 -34.53 -2.74 6.60
C PRO A 584 -33.86 -1.39 6.89
N PRO A 585 -33.95 -0.87 8.13
CA PRO A 585 -33.13 0.24 8.57
C PRO A 585 -31.64 -0.09 8.41
N THR A 586 -30.86 0.90 7.98
CA THR A 586 -29.48 0.70 7.51
C THR A 586 -28.58 1.89 7.84
N LEU A 587 -27.30 1.60 8.11
CA LEU A 587 -26.23 2.61 8.19
C LEU A 587 -25.55 2.84 6.83
N VAL A 588 -25.93 2.08 5.79
CA VAL A 588 -25.39 2.23 4.44
C VAL A 588 -26.17 3.33 3.72
N LEU A 589 -25.44 4.27 3.11
CA LEU A 589 -26.04 5.30 2.27
C LEU A 589 -26.55 4.70 0.97
N PHE A 590 -27.79 4.99 0.62
CA PHE A 590 -28.38 4.50 -0.63
C PHE A 590 -27.69 5.13 -1.84
N PRO A 591 -27.29 4.33 -2.85
CA PRO A 591 -26.67 4.85 -4.06
C PRO A 591 -27.62 5.69 -4.91
N ALA A 592 -27.06 6.57 -5.75
CA ALA A 592 -27.83 7.27 -6.77
C ALA A 592 -28.53 6.25 -7.70
N PRO A 593 -29.76 6.52 -8.18
CA PRO A 593 -30.44 7.81 -8.25
C PRO A 593 -31.27 8.18 -7.00
N TYR A 594 -31.05 7.51 -5.85
CA TYR A 594 -31.74 7.78 -4.59
C TYR A 594 -33.27 7.59 -4.67
N LYS A 595 -33.70 6.69 -5.57
CA LYS A 595 -35.10 6.30 -5.72
C LYS A 595 -35.30 4.84 -5.35
N GLY A 596 -36.45 4.55 -4.76
CA GLY A 596 -36.85 3.22 -4.32
C GLY A 596 -37.36 3.24 -2.88
N PRO A 597 -37.91 2.12 -2.39
CA PRO A 597 -38.52 2.07 -1.07
C PRO A 597 -37.52 2.45 0.02
N THR A 598 -38.02 3.17 1.02
CA THR A 598 -37.25 3.60 2.21
C THR A 598 -37.68 2.80 3.44
N PRO A 599 -36.78 2.63 4.43
CA PRO A 599 -37.12 2.02 5.72
C PRO A 599 -38.21 2.79 6.48
N THR A 600 -38.82 2.15 7.47
CA THR A 600 -39.80 2.82 8.35
C THR A 600 -39.16 3.56 9.52
N THR A 601 -37.87 3.33 9.79
CA THR A 601 -37.08 4.01 10.83
C THR A 601 -35.69 4.37 10.31
N ASN A 602 -35.02 5.31 10.98
CA ASN A 602 -33.64 5.70 10.67
C ASN A 602 -32.77 5.50 11.93
N PRO A 603 -31.60 4.80 11.85
CA PRO A 603 -30.77 4.53 13.02
C PRO A 603 -30.21 5.76 13.73
N ARG A 604 -30.13 6.90 13.03
CA ARG A 604 -29.50 8.14 13.52
C ARG A 604 -30.47 9.33 13.60
N ALA A 605 -31.73 9.16 13.17
CA ALA A 605 -32.72 10.24 13.16
C ALA A 605 -34.09 9.78 13.65
N ARG A 606 -34.84 10.70 14.29
CA ARG A 606 -36.23 10.43 14.73
C ARG A 606 -37.20 10.63 13.58
N VAL A 607 -38.08 9.66 13.34
CA VAL A 607 -39.12 9.80 12.32
C VAL A 607 -40.21 10.74 12.82
N VAL A 608 -40.66 11.65 11.95
CA VAL A 608 -41.79 12.56 12.20
C VAL A 608 -42.85 12.36 11.11
N THR A 609 -44.13 12.40 11.49
CA THR A 609 -45.28 12.31 10.56
C THR A 609 -45.72 13.70 10.09
N THR A 610 -46.56 13.78 9.05
CA THR A 610 -47.14 15.06 8.59
C THR A 610 -47.82 15.82 9.74
N ALA A 611 -48.64 15.14 10.55
CA ALA A 611 -49.34 15.76 11.67
C ALA A 611 -48.38 16.34 12.71
N GLN A 612 -47.37 15.56 13.11
CA GLN A 612 -46.35 16.02 14.06
C GLN A 612 -45.50 17.18 13.51
N LEU A 613 -45.20 17.16 12.20
CA LEU A 613 -44.48 18.27 11.56
C LEU A 613 -45.32 19.55 11.52
N VAL A 614 -46.63 19.44 11.27
CA VAL A 614 -47.56 20.57 11.36
C VAL A 614 -47.60 21.12 12.78
N ASP A 615 -47.60 20.26 13.80
CA ASP A 615 -47.58 20.68 15.20
C ASP A 615 -46.25 21.36 15.57
N PHE A 616 -45.12 20.86 15.07
CA PHE A 616 -43.80 21.52 15.20
C PHE A 616 -43.80 22.93 14.60
N LEU A 617 -44.45 23.13 13.46
CA LEU A 617 -44.52 24.44 12.81
C LEU A 617 -45.50 25.40 13.49
N LYS A 618 -46.46 24.88 14.25
CA LYS A 618 -47.45 25.68 15.01
C LYS A 618 -46.97 26.07 16.41
N SER A 619 -46.03 25.34 17.01
CA SER A 619 -45.58 25.58 18.39
C SER A 619 -44.90 26.95 18.58
N GLY A 620 -44.51 27.61 17.49
CA GLY A 620 -43.78 28.88 17.50
C GLY A 620 -42.27 28.70 17.71
N ASP A 621 -41.81 27.47 17.91
CA ASP A 621 -40.39 27.15 17.98
C ASP A 621 -39.74 27.26 16.60
N LYS A 622 -38.48 27.69 16.56
CA LYS A 622 -37.70 27.66 15.32
C LYS A 622 -37.46 26.19 14.95
N VAL A 623 -37.66 25.86 13.68
CA VAL A 623 -37.32 24.55 13.10
C VAL A 623 -36.55 24.79 11.80
N LEU A 624 -35.52 23.99 11.56
CA LEU A 624 -34.78 24.01 10.32
C LEU A 624 -35.31 22.90 9.40
N LEU A 625 -35.92 23.30 8.29
CA LEU A 625 -36.46 22.39 7.29
C LEU A 625 -35.48 22.26 6.13
N ILE A 626 -34.97 21.05 5.87
CA ILE A 626 -34.04 20.76 4.77
C ILE A 626 -34.73 19.88 3.73
N ASP A 627 -34.92 20.43 2.54
CA ASP A 627 -35.50 19.76 1.40
C ASP A 627 -34.41 19.18 0.50
N THR A 628 -34.34 17.86 0.46
CA THR A 628 -33.42 17.13 -0.43
C THR A 628 -33.99 16.90 -1.82
N SER A 629 -35.29 17.17 -2.01
CA SER A 629 -35.92 17.04 -3.30
C SER A 629 -35.34 18.07 -4.27
N ARG A 630 -35.23 17.68 -5.54
CA ARG A 630 -34.92 18.61 -6.64
C ARG A 630 -36.22 19.14 -7.28
N SER A 631 -37.25 19.34 -6.45
CA SER A 631 -38.58 19.79 -6.86
C SER A 631 -38.60 21.29 -7.15
N ASP A 632 -39.52 21.75 -7.99
CA ASP A 632 -39.77 23.17 -8.24
C ASP A 632 -40.57 23.85 -7.10
N GLN A 633 -41.20 23.03 -6.26
CA GLN A 633 -41.95 23.45 -5.08
C GLN A 633 -41.44 22.77 -3.81
N THR A 634 -41.51 23.48 -2.68
CA THR A 634 -41.06 23.01 -1.37
C THR A 634 -41.98 23.47 -0.23
N ILE A 635 -41.80 22.92 0.97
CA ILE A 635 -42.52 23.35 2.18
C ILE A 635 -42.11 24.80 2.54
N PRO A 636 -43.06 25.68 2.92
CA PRO A 636 -42.75 27.04 3.34
C PRO A 636 -41.66 27.09 4.44
N GLY A 637 -40.65 27.94 4.25
CA GLY A 637 -39.51 28.05 5.17
C GLY A 637 -38.38 27.04 4.96
N ALA A 638 -38.56 26.02 4.10
CA ALA A 638 -37.52 25.04 3.83
C ALA A 638 -36.35 25.58 2.98
N ILE A 639 -35.15 25.10 3.26
CA ILE A 639 -33.94 25.29 2.45
C ILE A 639 -33.79 24.06 1.56
N GLN A 640 -33.80 24.25 0.25
CA GLN A 640 -33.52 23.17 -0.69
C GLN A 640 -32.02 22.97 -0.82
N GLU A 641 -31.54 21.79 -0.40
CA GLU A 641 -30.14 21.39 -0.47
C GLU A 641 -30.03 19.89 -0.82
N PRO A 642 -30.17 19.54 -2.12
CA PRO A 642 -30.20 18.16 -2.58
C PRO A 642 -28.90 17.39 -2.34
N GLU A 643 -27.76 18.10 -2.31
CA GLU A 643 -26.45 17.46 -2.17
C GLU A 643 -26.26 16.86 -0.77
N THR A 644 -27.01 17.31 0.24
CA THR A 644 -26.99 16.70 1.59
C THR A 644 -27.35 15.20 1.61
N GLY A 645 -28.11 14.73 0.60
CA GLY A 645 -28.54 13.33 0.48
C GLY A 645 -27.65 12.45 -0.39
N ARG A 646 -26.52 12.97 -0.87
CA ARG A 646 -25.60 12.23 -1.76
C ARG A 646 -25.01 11.00 -1.08
N ASP A 647 -24.83 9.93 -1.85
CA ASP A 647 -24.07 8.75 -1.45
C ASP A 647 -22.58 9.06 -1.22
N GLY A 648 -21.84 8.07 -0.75
CA GLY A 648 -20.46 8.20 -0.31
C GLY A 648 -20.25 7.37 0.94
N SER A 649 -19.49 7.92 1.89
CA SER A 649 -19.17 7.26 3.16
C SER A 649 -19.76 8.06 4.33
N LEU A 650 -20.08 7.39 5.43
CA LEU A 650 -20.41 8.09 6.67
C LEU A 650 -19.18 8.65 7.41
N THR A 651 -17.99 8.53 6.82
CA THR A 651 -16.71 9.04 7.33
C THR A 651 -15.97 9.88 6.28
N ASP A 652 -16.67 10.33 5.24
CA ASP A 652 -16.16 11.30 4.28
C ASP A 652 -16.18 12.75 4.85
N THR A 653 -15.45 13.65 4.21
CA THR A 653 -15.35 15.08 4.56
C THR A 653 -16.67 15.81 4.43
N MET A 654 -17.64 15.26 3.69
CA MET A 654 -18.99 15.81 3.60
C MET A 654 -19.71 15.77 4.95
N GLN A 655 -19.40 14.80 5.82
CA GLN A 655 -20.01 14.72 7.16
C GLN A 655 -19.74 15.96 8.00
N GLU A 656 -18.49 16.37 8.08
CA GLU A 656 -18.07 17.54 8.85
C GLU A 656 -18.63 18.82 8.24
N ARG A 657 -18.56 18.96 6.91
CA ARG A 657 -19.13 20.11 6.18
C ARG A 657 -20.64 20.22 6.38
N LEU A 658 -21.36 19.11 6.37
CA LEU A 658 -22.80 19.09 6.60
C LEU A 658 -23.11 19.54 8.02
N VAL A 659 -22.42 19.00 9.03
CA VAL A 659 -22.63 19.38 10.44
C VAL A 659 -22.30 20.85 10.67
N GLU A 660 -21.21 21.36 10.09
CA GLU A 660 -20.83 22.78 10.18
C GLU A 660 -21.88 23.68 9.52
N TRP A 661 -22.32 23.34 8.31
CA TRP A 661 -23.34 24.09 7.59
C TRP A 661 -24.67 24.10 8.36
N LEU A 662 -25.13 22.96 8.86
CA LEU A 662 -26.35 22.86 9.67
C LEU A 662 -26.23 23.65 10.97
N SER A 663 -25.08 23.59 11.65
CA SER A 663 -24.82 24.35 12.88
C SER A 663 -24.86 25.85 12.62
N SER A 664 -24.31 26.30 11.49
CA SER A 664 -24.40 27.70 11.04
C SER A 664 -25.85 28.12 10.81
N LYS A 665 -26.66 27.30 10.11
CA LYS A 665 -28.09 27.57 9.91
C LYS A 665 -28.89 27.55 11.21
N ALA A 666 -28.50 26.69 12.15
CA ALA A 666 -29.08 26.62 13.48
C ALA A 666 -28.58 27.72 14.43
N GLN A 667 -27.69 28.61 13.99
CA GLN A 667 -27.06 29.64 14.83
C GLN A 667 -26.37 29.06 16.08
N GLY A 668 -25.85 27.83 15.97
CA GLY A 668 -25.21 27.10 17.06
C GLY A 668 -26.16 26.43 18.07
N ASP A 669 -27.48 26.52 17.88
CA ASP A 669 -28.43 25.83 18.76
C ASP A 669 -28.56 24.34 18.39
N ALA A 670 -27.78 23.50 19.07
CA ALA A 670 -27.80 22.05 18.88
C ALA A 670 -29.15 21.39 19.25
N LYS A 671 -30.02 22.08 20.01
CA LYS A 671 -31.36 21.59 20.35
C LYS A 671 -32.41 21.93 19.29
N LEU A 672 -32.10 22.84 18.37
CA LEU A 672 -32.99 23.21 17.27
C LEU A 672 -33.38 21.96 16.46
N PRO A 673 -34.67 21.63 16.33
CA PRO A 673 -35.10 20.54 15.47
C PRO A 673 -34.68 20.77 14.01
N ILE A 674 -33.98 19.80 13.43
CA ILE A 674 -33.61 19.78 12.01
C ILE A 674 -34.39 18.66 11.34
N VAL A 675 -35.30 19.00 10.43
CA VAL A 675 -36.16 18.03 9.74
C VAL A 675 -35.74 17.91 8.29
N PHE A 676 -35.27 16.72 7.91
CA PHE A 676 -34.98 16.37 6.52
C PHE A 676 -36.20 15.75 5.86
N PHE A 677 -36.48 16.15 4.62
CA PHE A 677 -37.51 15.54 3.79
C PHE A 677 -37.11 15.54 2.32
N GLY A 678 -37.84 14.75 1.54
CA GLY A 678 -37.65 14.64 0.11
C GLY A 678 -39.01 14.57 -0.60
N THR A 679 -39.03 13.94 -1.77
CA THR A 679 -40.26 13.81 -2.56
C THR A 679 -41.35 13.00 -1.85
N GLY A 680 -41.01 11.85 -1.26
CA GLY A 680 -41.97 11.01 -0.55
C GLY A 680 -41.37 9.69 -0.07
N LEU A 681 -42.22 8.66 0.07
CA LEU A 681 -41.82 7.36 0.65
C LEU A 681 -40.73 6.61 -0.13
N ASN A 682 -40.53 6.97 -1.41
CA ASN A 682 -39.51 6.39 -2.28
C ASN A 682 -38.28 7.30 -2.46
N ASP A 683 -38.12 8.31 -1.62
CA ASP A 683 -37.00 9.26 -1.66
C ASP A 683 -35.91 8.87 -0.68
N ARG A 684 -34.86 8.24 -1.20
CA ARG A 684 -33.72 7.78 -0.40
C ARG A 684 -32.73 8.90 -0.09
N SER A 685 -32.76 10.03 -0.80
CA SER A 685 -31.86 11.17 -0.51
C SER A 685 -32.18 11.82 0.84
N SER A 686 -33.45 11.93 1.20
CA SER A 686 -33.86 12.44 2.52
C SER A 686 -33.46 11.53 3.68
N TYR A 687 -33.49 10.20 3.46
CA TYR A 687 -33.00 9.21 4.41
C TYR A 687 -31.48 9.34 4.61
N ASN A 688 -30.72 9.42 3.51
CA ASN A 688 -29.28 9.62 3.54
C ASN A 688 -28.89 10.88 4.31
N ALA A 689 -29.54 12.02 4.02
CA ALA A 689 -29.26 13.30 4.67
C ALA A 689 -29.51 13.23 6.19
N ALA A 690 -30.62 12.63 6.61
CA ALA A 690 -30.94 12.43 8.02
C ALA A 690 -29.97 11.46 8.71
N LEU A 691 -29.53 10.41 8.01
CA LEU A 691 -28.55 9.46 8.52
C LEU A 691 -27.18 10.14 8.76
N ARG A 692 -26.77 11.01 7.82
CA ARG A 692 -25.50 11.75 7.89
C ARG A 692 -25.45 12.72 9.07
N SER A 693 -26.51 13.48 9.33
CA SER A 693 -26.52 14.49 10.40
C SER A 693 -26.73 13.91 11.82
N GLY A 694 -27.17 12.66 11.91
CA GLY A 694 -27.70 12.07 13.14
C GLY A 694 -26.69 11.38 14.07
N GLU A 695 -25.38 11.64 13.95
CA GLU A 695 -24.33 11.05 14.82
C GLU A 695 -24.36 11.57 16.29
N GLY A 696 -25.55 11.93 16.80
CA GLY A 696 -25.76 12.42 18.17
C GLY A 696 -25.40 13.89 18.42
N LYS A 697 -24.88 14.60 17.41
CA LYS A 697 -24.46 16.01 17.53
C LYS A 697 -25.61 17.02 17.34
N LEU A 698 -26.65 16.64 16.60
CA LEU A 698 -27.76 17.51 16.20
C LEU A 698 -29.12 16.85 16.50
N ASN A 699 -30.11 17.65 16.87
CA ASN A 699 -31.50 17.21 17.07
C ASN A 699 -32.19 16.90 15.73
N THR A 700 -31.83 15.76 15.14
CA THR A 700 -32.22 15.38 13.76
C THR A 700 -33.53 14.59 13.71
N PHE A 701 -34.39 14.99 12.78
CA PHE A 701 -35.63 14.32 12.41
C PHE A 701 -35.66 14.01 10.91
N TRP A 702 -36.36 12.94 10.56
CA TRP A 702 -36.64 12.55 9.18
C TRP A 702 -38.15 12.51 8.94
N TYR A 703 -38.64 13.38 8.06
CA TYR A 703 -40.02 13.38 7.61
C TYR A 703 -40.14 12.52 6.35
N ARG A 704 -40.43 11.24 6.56
CA ARG A 704 -40.51 10.21 5.51
C ARG A 704 -41.61 10.47 4.47
N GLY A 705 -42.74 11.06 4.90
CA GLY A 705 -43.89 11.33 4.03
C GLY A 705 -43.58 12.31 2.89
N GLY A 706 -42.61 13.21 3.09
CA GLY A 706 -42.14 14.14 2.08
C GLY A 706 -43.20 15.10 1.53
N LEU A 707 -42.90 15.65 0.35
CA LEU A 707 -43.79 16.56 -0.37
C LEU A 707 -45.12 15.88 -0.78
N GLU A 708 -45.09 14.59 -1.10
CA GLU A 708 -46.28 13.82 -1.48
C GLU A 708 -47.32 13.76 -0.35
N ALA A 709 -46.91 13.37 0.87
CA ALA A 709 -47.81 13.33 2.02
C ALA A 709 -48.27 14.74 2.43
N TRP A 710 -47.38 15.72 2.35
CA TRP A 710 -47.68 17.12 2.66
C TRP A 710 -48.77 17.68 1.73
N ASN A 711 -48.61 17.46 0.43
CA ASN A 711 -49.59 17.87 -0.58
C ASN A 711 -50.89 17.07 -0.48
N ALA A 712 -50.82 15.76 -0.19
CA ALA A 712 -52.01 14.92 0.03
C ALA A 712 -52.83 15.36 1.26
N ALA A 713 -52.20 15.99 2.25
CA ALA A 713 -52.85 16.61 3.39
C ALA A 713 -53.43 18.02 3.09
N GLY A 714 -53.29 18.52 1.86
CA GLY A 714 -53.80 19.83 1.44
C GLY A 714 -53.01 21.02 2.04
N LEU A 715 -51.76 20.78 2.46
CA LEU A 715 -50.91 21.79 3.08
C LEU A 715 -50.19 22.64 2.02
N PRO A 716 -49.92 23.93 2.30
CA PRO A 716 -49.37 24.84 1.30
C PRO A 716 -47.94 24.48 0.91
N LEU A 717 -47.64 24.61 -0.38
CA LEU A 717 -46.29 24.58 -0.94
C LEU A 717 -45.93 25.97 -1.49
N ARG A 718 -44.63 26.26 -1.60
CA ARG A 718 -44.12 27.47 -2.25
C ARG A 718 -43.15 27.12 -3.39
N PRO A 719 -43.05 27.95 -4.43
CA PRO A 719 -41.99 27.82 -5.44
C PRO A 719 -40.60 27.97 -4.82
N VAL A 720 -39.63 27.22 -5.35
CA VAL A 720 -38.21 27.37 -5.01
C VAL A 720 -37.61 28.56 -5.79
N PRO A 721 -36.96 29.54 -5.14
CA PRO A 721 -36.31 30.65 -5.82
C PRO A 721 -35.20 30.18 -6.78
N LYS A 722 -35.18 30.69 -8.02
CA LYS A 722 -34.24 30.29 -9.09
C LYS A 722 -32.76 30.63 -8.83
N GLU A 723 -32.44 31.37 -7.76
CA GLU A 723 -31.05 31.80 -7.46
C GLU A 723 -30.16 30.71 -6.87
N ASN A 724 -30.71 29.61 -6.35
CA ASN A 724 -29.92 28.53 -5.73
C ASN A 724 -29.43 27.45 -6.73
N ALA A 725 -29.67 27.62 -8.03
CA ALA A 725 -29.31 26.64 -9.05
C ALA A 725 -27.86 26.76 -9.60
N ARG A 726 -26.98 27.58 -8.99
CA ARG A 726 -25.67 27.95 -9.59
C ARG A 726 -24.42 27.84 -8.70
N THR A 727 -24.46 27.10 -7.61
CA THR A 727 -23.23 26.82 -6.82
C THR A 727 -23.01 25.33 -6.63
N SER A 728 -22.79 24.61 -7.73
CA SER A 728 -22.21 23.27 -7.71
C SER A 728 -21.45 23.04 -9.01
N ASN A 729 -20.17 23.44 -9.02
CA ASN A 729 -19.16 22.99 -9.96
C ASN A 729 -18.02 22.36 -9.17
#